data_AF-A0A6C0Y2K5-F1
#
_entry.id   AF-A0A6C0Y2K5-F1
#
_cell.length_a   1.000
_cell.length_b   1.000
_cell.length_c   1.000
_cell.angle_alpha   90.00
_cell.angle_beta   90.00
_cell.angle_gamma   90.00
#
_symmetry.space_group_name_H-M   'P 1'
#
loop_
_entity.id
_entity.type
_entity.pdbx_description
1 polymer ?
#
loop_
_entity_poly.entity_id
_entity_poly.type
_entity_poly.pdbx_seq_one_letter_code
_entity_poly.pdbx_strand_id
1 'polypeptide(L)'
;MLELDTQTAQTESQATDYSSVRPALKTLSSLVYGQEFVASQDFRPVQHAITGETIYQVSSFGLDTRAVVDYAKQHGAAIASWTFHQRANALKQVAQYLLERKEDFYELAKATGCTRKDAWIDVEGGIGTLFAYSSLVRRELSDETAWVEDSWIPLSKHGAFGAKHVLSPKAGVAVHINAFNFPIWGMLEKIAPTLLAGVPCIVKPATEGAELTHAVVKAIHASGYLPEGALQLICGQTYDLFEQLNPQDTVTFTGSAATGQKLRAHPHLNQYSIPFSMEADSVNSAILTEQASDTAIDLFVREVFREMTSKAGQKCTAIRRAFVPRELLATVQERLIAKLQKVVVGNPELDQVTMGALAGLKQKQDVAAKVEQLSQEAQIVFGSHLRQDFSIQADQPELGAFYPPTVLVCEQPEQASSLHQIEAFGPVVTLMAYDHLAQLAGLVARGEGSLVASVVRDCEQNIEQLIAKIAPWHGRVHVLDEESAKESTGHGSPLPHLVHGGPGRAGGGEELGGLRAVKHYMQRTAIQGSPNAMTQIGHSWTAGAQVFEDRVHPFKKSFDELRVGERLLTARRTVTEADLVNFACLSGDYFYAHMDKIAAAESLFEERVAHGYFVVSAAAGLFVDAAPGPVIANYGMDNLRFVEPVKIGDTIQVELTCKQKTPKQQRDPSQKPHGVVVWDIKVKNQRNELVATYDILTLVERGEA
;
A
#
# COMPACT_ATOMS: atom_id res chain seq x y z
N MET A 1 21.66 31.91 87.08
CA MET A 1 21.37 31.28 88.38
C MET A 1 20.01 30.61 88.21
N LEU A 2 19.99 29.27 88.17
CA LEU A 2 18.90 28.30 88.50
C LEU A 2 17.46 28.66 88.04
N GLU A 3 16.57 27.86 87.45
CA GLU A 3 16.26 26.42 87.27
C GLU A 3 14.99 26.41 86.35
N LEU A 4 14.85 25.54 85.33
CA LEU A 4 14.11 24.24 85.33
C LEU A 4 12.59 24.38 85.69
N ASP A 5 11.58 23.76 85.05
CA ASP A 5 11.52 22.66 84.07
C ASP A 5 10.06 22.43 83.52
N THR A 6 10.00 21.81 82.32
CA THR A 6 9.02 20.82 81.78
C THR A 6 7.49 21.03 81.58
N GLN A 7 7.09 20.76 80.32
CA GLN A 7 6.09 19.77 79.83
C GLN A 7 4.68 20.17 79.31
N THR A 8 4.48 19.79 78.04
CA THR A 8 3.29 19.28 77.31
C THR A 8 2.08 20.16 77.02
N ALA A 9 1.88 20.47 75.74
CA ALA A 9 0.57 20.61 75.11
C ALA A 9 0.61 19.97 73.71
N GLN A 10 -0.22 18.94 73.52
CA GLN A 10 -0.61 18.37 72.22
C GLN A 10 -1.73 19.22 71.59
N THR A 11 -2.06 18.92 70.33
CA THR A 11 -3.26 19.30 69.51
C THR A 11 -3.25 20.76 69.00
N GLU A 12 -3.32 21.08 67.70
CA GLU A 12 -3.93 20.47 66.50
C GLU A 12 -3.14 20.85 65.24
N SER A 13 -2.82 19.91 64.35
CA SER A 13 -2.60 20.22 62.93
C SER A 13 -3.83 19.78 62.15
N GLN A 14 -4.51 20.73 61.53
CA GLN A 14 -5.60 20.49 60.62
C GLN A 14 -5.06 19.75 59.40
N ALA A 15 -5.30 18.44 59.34
CA ALA A 15 -5.22 17.69 58.10
C ALA A 15 -6.40 18.14 57.23
N THR A 16 -6.12 19.01 56.26
CA THR A 16 -7.03 19.26 55.14
C THR A 16 -7.08 18.00 54.29
N ASP A 17 -8.19 17.27 54.44
CA ASP A 17 -8.59 16.14 53.63
C ASP A 17 -8.90 16.61 52.20
N TYR A 18 -7.87 16.62 51.34
CA TYR A 18 -8.06 16.74 49.90
C TYR A 18 -8.36 15.35 49.33
N SER A 19 -9.56 14.84 49.58
CA SER A 19 -10.11 13.74 48.80
C SER A 19 -10.48 14.26 47.39
N SER A 20 -9.49 14.48 46.54
CA SER A 20 -9.75 14.67 45.10
C SER A 20 -10.28 13.34 44.56
N VAL A 21 -11.56 13.33 44.19
CA VAL A 21 -12.20 12.22 43.50
C VAL A 21 -11.41 11.98 42.22
N ARG A 22 -10.52 10.97 42.20
CA ARG A 22 -9.84 10.56 40.98
C ARG A 22 -10.93 10.14 39.97
N PRO A 23 -10.91 10.64 38.73
CA PRO A 23 -11.83 10.16 37.70
C PRO A 23 -11.73 8.62 37.63
N ALA A 24 -12.87 7.95 37.50
CA ALA A 24 -12.86 6.51 37.30
C ALA A 24 -12.03 6.18 36.06
N LEU A 25 -11.07 5.26 36.19
CA LEU A 25 -10.18 4.86 35.11
C LEU A 25 -11.01 4.38 33.90
N LYS A 26 -10.79 4.98 32.73
CA LYS A 26 -11.53 4.65 31.50
C LYS A 26 -11.29 3.19 31.12
N THR A 27 -12.36 2.42 30.96
CA THR A 27 -12.30 1.07 30.37
C THR A 27 -12.65 1.16 28.89
N LEU A 28 -11.74 0.74 28.02
CA LEU A 28 -11.97 0.74 26.58
C LEU A 28 -12.83 -0.47 26.19
N SER A 29 -13.95 -0.21 25.50
CA SER A 29 -14.82 -1.26 24.97
C SER A 29 -14.24 -1.90 23.71
N SER A 30 -14.66 -3.12 23.41
CA SER A 30 -14.60 -3.70 22.06
C SER A 30 -15.86 -3.30 21.27
N LEU A 31 -15.74 -3.09 19.96
CA LEU A 31 -16.85 -2.69 19.08
C LEU A 31 -17.23 -3.87 18.18
N VAL A 32 -18.21 -4.66 18.62
CA VAL A 32 -18.52 -6.00 18.12
C VAL A 32 -20.03 -6.25 18.12
N TYR A 33 -20.54 -7.05 17.18
CA TYR A 33 -21.98 -7.32 17.02
C TYR A 33 -22.86 -6.08 16.84
N GLY A 34 -22.30 -4.99 16.31
CA GLY A 34 -23.01 -3.71 16.21
C GLY A 34 -23.19 -2.96 17.53
N GLN A 35 -22.51 -3.37 18.61
CA GLN A 35 -22.61 -2.75 19.93
C GLN A 35 -21.24 -2.64 20.65
N GLU A 36 -21.22 -1.97 21.79
CA GLU A 36 -20.05 -1.92 22.66
C GLU A 36 -20.05 -3.11 23.64
N PHE A 37 -18.92 -3.81 23.73
CA PHE A 37 -18.67 -4.83 24.75
C PHE A 37 -17.64 -4.32 25.75
N VAL A 38 -17.98 -4.32 27.04
CA VAL A 38 -17.08 -3.95 28.13
C VAL A 38 -16.83 -5.18 28.99
N ALA A 39 -15.59 -5.65 29.04
CA ALA A 39 -15.21 -6.77 29.89
C ALA A 39 -15.36 -6.42 31.39
N SER A 40 -15.50 -7.44 32.23
CA SER A 40 -15.64 -7.29 33.69
C SER A 40 -14.34 -7.53 34.47
N GLN A 41 -13.32 -8.14 33.85
CA GLN A 41 -12.06 -8.53 34.50
C GLN A 41 -10.91 -8.70 33.49
N ASP A 42 -9.74 -9.13 33.95
CA ASP A 42 -8.50 -9.32 33.16
C ASP A 42 -8.01 -8.03 32.47
N PHE A 43 -8.14 -6.91 33.19
CA PHE A 43 -7.75 -5.60 32.67
C PHE A 43 -6.24 -5.44 32.60
N ARG A 44 -5.77 -4.98 31.44
CA ARG A 44 -4.41 -4.47 31.26
C ARG A 44 -4.43 -2.94 31.26
N PRO A 45 -3.74 -2.28 32.22
CA PRO A 45 -3.62 -0.82 32.21
C PRO A 45 -2.71 -0.36 31.07
N VAL A 46 -3.00 0.82 30.53
CA VAL A 46 -2.18 1.52 29.55
C VAL A 46 -1.78 2.88 30.14
N GLN A 47 -0.49 3.19 30.01
CA GLN A 47 0.11 4.38 30.58
C GLN A 47 0.30 5.47 29.53
N HIS A 48 0.22 6.73 29.97
CA HIS A 48 0.65 7.88 29.21
C HIS A 48 2.15 7.79 28.95
N ALA A 49 2.59 7.87 27.70
CA ALA A 49 4.00 7.74 27.34
C ALA A 49 4.91 8.84 27.94
N ILE A 50 4.34 10.02 28.21
CA ILE A 50 5.06 11.17 28.76
C ILE A 50 5.09 11.20 30.30
N THR A 51 3.95 10.91 30.96
CA THR A 51 3.81 11.12 32.42
C THR A 51 3.83 9.82 33.22
N GLY A 52 3.66 8.66 32.57
CA GLY A 52 3.56 7.35 33.22
C GLY A 52 2.22 7.08 33.91
N GLU A 53 1.30 8.06 33.94
CA GLU A 53 -0.04 7.89 34.53
C GLU A 53 -0.88 6.88 33.75
N THR A 54 -1.74 6.12 34.45
CA THR A 54 -2.65 5.19 33.76
C THR A 54 -3.82 5.96 33.16
N ILE A 55 -3.97 5.89 31.82
CA ILE A 55 -4.98 6.66 31.07
C ILE A 55 -6.23 5.86 30.74
N TYR A 56 -6.07 4.56 30.47
CA TYR A 56 -7.17 3.63 30.27
C TYR A 56 -6.74 2.20 30.57
N GLN A 57 -7.70 1.29 30.60
CA GLN A 57 -7.48 -0.14 30.68
C GLN A 57 -8.26 -0.87 29.59
N VAL A 58 -7.71 -2.00 29.13
CA VAL A 58 -8.32 -2.82 28.07
C VAL A 58 -8.51 -4.26 28.54
N SER A 59 -9.60 -4.89 28.13
CA SER A 59 -9.83 -6.32 28.25
C SER A 59 -10.92 -6.76 27.28
N SER A 60 -10.77 -7.98 26.78
CA SER A 60 -11.77 -8.68 25.96
C SER A 60 -12.27 -9.95 26.67
N PHE A 61 -12.03 -10.07 27.98
CA PHE A 61 -12.42 -11.26 28.74
C PHE A 61 -13.94 -11.48 28.69
N GLY A 62 -14.35 -12.72 28.41
CA GLY A 62 -15.75 -13.11 28.31
C GLY A 62 -16.41 -12.74 26.97
N LEU A 63 -15.67 -12.17 26.02
CA LEU A 63 -16.16 -11.94 24.67
C LEU A 63 -16.35 -13.27 23.92
N ASP A 64 -17.52 -13.46 23.29
CA ASP A 64 -17.80 -14.64 22.46
C ASP A 64 -17.18 -14.46 21.07
N THR A 65 -15.93 -14.89 20.90
CA THR A 65 -15.19 -14.72 19.64
C THR A 65 -15.86 -15.41 18.44
N ARG A 66 -16.60 -16.51 18.66
CA ARG A 66 -17.36 -17.19 17.61
C ARG A 66 -18.46 -16.30 17.08
N ALA A 67 -19.25 -15.72 17.98
CA ALA A 67 -20.27 -14.78 17.58
C ALA A 67 -19.66 -13.61 16.78
N VAL A 68 -18.40 -13.20 17.06
CA VAL A 68 -17.80 -12.01 16.40
C VAL A 68 -17.56 -12.36 14.94
N VAL A 69 -16.98 -13.53 14.70
CA VAL A 69 -16.77 -14.08 13.36
C VAL A 69 -18.10 -14.29 12.64
N ASP A 70 -19.08 -14.89 13.32
CA ASP A 70 -20.41 -15.15 12.74
C ASP A 70 -21.14 -13.86 12.37
N TYR A 71 -21.07 -12.82 13.21
CA TYR A 71 -21.70 -11.52 12.91
C TYR A 71 -21.10 -10.87 11.68
N ALA A 72 -19.77 -10.89 11.53
CA ALA A 72 -19.10 -10.41 10.32
C ALA A 72 -19.53 -11.20 9.07
N LYS A 73 -19.64 -12.53 9.17
CA LYS A 73 -20.06 -13.39 8.05
C LYS A 73 -21.54 -13.22 7.70
N GLN A 74 -22.40 -12.95 8.67
CA GLN A 74 -23.85 -12.81 8.45
C GLN A 74 -24.26 -11.41 7.99
N HIS A 75 -23.66 -10.36 8.56
CA HIS A 75 -24.05 -8.96 8.32
C HIS A 75 -23.02 -8.24 7.46
N GLY A 76 -21.73 -8.37 7.81
CA GLY A 76 -20.64 -7.69 7.12
C GLY A 76 -20.42 -8.18 5.69
N ALA A 77 -20.68 -9.46 5.40
CA ALA A 77 -20.54 -10.05 4.07
C ALA A 77 -21.46 -9.41 3.00
N ALA A 78 -22.44 -8.60 3.40
CA ALA A 78 -23.24 -7.79 2.48
C ALA A 78 -22.37 -6.92 1.55
N ILE A 79 -21.18 -6.49 2.00
CA ILE A 79 -20.24 -5.70 1.20
C ILE A 79 -19.75 -6.44 -0.06
N ALA A 80 -19.75 -7.78 -0.07
CA ALA A 80 -19.38 -8.58 -1.23
C ALA A 80 -20.37 -8.43 -2.40
N SER A 81 -21.63 -8.05 -2.11
CA SER A 81 -22.64 -7.78 -3.13
C SER A 81 -22.47 -6.41 -3.81
N TRP A 82 -21.72 -5.51 -3.18
CA TRP A 82 -21.41 -4.20 -3.75
C TRP A 82 -20.35 -4.35 -4.85
N THR A 83 -20.43 -3.52 -5.87
CA THR A 83 -19.38 -3.42 -6.88
C THR A 83 -18.11 -2.78 -6.32
N PHE A 84 -16.98 -2.96 -7.00
CA PHE A 84 -15.73 -2.29 -6.64
C PHE A 84 -15.88 -0.77 -6.52
N HIS A 85 -16.66 -0.13 -7.39
CA HIS A 85 -16.82 1.33 -7.36
C HIS A 85 -17.70 1.76 -6.19
N GLN A 86 -18.74 1.00 -5.85
CA GLN A 86 -19.56 1.24 -4.65
C GLN A 86 -18.70 1.14 -3.39
N ARG A 87 -17.90 0.07 -3.25
CA ARG A 87 -16.95 -0.10 -2.13
C ARG A 87 -15.93 1.05 -2.07
N ALA A 88 -15.36 1.43 -3.21
CA ALA A 88 -14.42 2.55 -3.30
C ALA A 88 -15.05 3.90 -2.92
N ASN A 89 -16.30 4.14 -3.31
CA ASN A 89 -17.03 5.35 -2.95
C ASN A 89 -17.34 5.40 -1.46
N ALA A 90 -17.74 4.28 -0.85
CA ALA A 90 -17.91 4.20 0.60
C ALA A 90 -16.61 4.55 1.35
N LEU A 91 -15.46 4.01 0.92
CA LEU A 91 -14.17 4.37 1.51
C LEU A 91 -13.82 5.85 1.34
N LYS A 92 -14.18 6.48 0.22
CA LYS A 92 -14.00 7.93 0.03
C LYS A 92 -14.81 8.72 1.06
N GLN A 93 -16.07 8.35 1.27
CA GLN A 93 -16.96 9.04 2.21
C GLN A 93 -16.47 8.86 3.64
N VAL A 94 -16.04 7.64 4.01
CA VAL A 94 -15.38 7.37 5.29
C VAL A 94 -14.14 8.26 5.47
N ALA A 95 -13.28 8.37 4.45
CA ALA A 95 -12.08 9.20 4.52
C ALA A 95 -12.41 10.69 4.74
N GLN A 96 -13.43 11.22 4.05
CA GLN A 96 -13.89 12.60 4.25
C GLN A 96 -14.43 12.81 5.67
N TYR A 97 -15.24 11.88 6.17
CA TYR A 97 -15.80 11.93 7.51
C TYR A 97 -14.72 11.90 8.62
N LEU A 98 -13.67 11.09 8.44
CA LEU A 98 -12.54 11.04 9.35
C LEU A 98 -11.69 12.31 9.29
N LEU A 99 -11.49 12.88 8.09
CA LEU A 99 -10.69 14.08 7.90
C LEU A 99 -11.28 15.30 8.64
N GLU A 100 -12.61 15.41 8.68
CA GLU A 100 -13.33 16.44 9.44
C GLU A 100 -13.11 16.35 10.96
N ARG A 101 -12.71 15.18 11.47
CA ARG A 101 -12.56 14.87 12.91
C ARG A 101 -11.09 14.68 13.33
N LYS A 102 -10.15 15.00 12.44
CA LYS A 102 -8.72 14.72 12.67
C LYS A 102 -8.14 15.36 13.93
N GLU A 103 -8.68 16.49 14.38
CA GLU A 103 -8.21 17.16 15.60
C GLU A 103 -8.50 16.35 16.87
N ASP A 104 -9.62 15.60 16.92
CA ASP A 104 -9.92 14.69 18.03
C ASP A 104 -8.88 13.57 18.11
N PHE A 105 -8.44 13.07 16.95
CA PHE A 105 -7.40 12.04 16.88
C PHE A 105 -6.02 12.59 17.26
N TYR A 106 -5.71 13.84 16.90
CA TYR A 106 -4.48 14.51 17.33
C TYR A 106 -4.42 14.69 18.85
N GLU A 107 -5.54 15.02 19.48
CA GLU A 107 -5.59 15.17 20.94
C GLU A 107 -5.28 13.84 21.64
N LEU A 108 -5.91 12.74 21.20
CA LEU A 108 -5.62 11.39 21.73
C LEU A 108 -4.17 10.95 21.46
N ALA A 109 -3.58 11.39 20.33
CA ALA A 109 -2.23 10.99 19.96
C ALA A 109 -1.16 11.55 20.90
N LYS A 110 -1.43 12.65 21.62
CA LYS A 110 -0.50 13.21 22.62
C LYS A 110 -0.08 12.17 23.68
N ALA A 111 -1.04 11.35 24.11
CA ALA A 111 -0.79 10.32 25.13
C ALA A 111 0.17 9.22 24.68
N THR A 112 0.37 9.07 23.36
CA THR A 112 1.35 8.14 22.78
C THR A 112 2.77 8.68 22.75
N GLY A 113 2.97 9.93 23.21
CA GLY A 113 4.27 10.58 23.30
C GLY A 113 4.77 11.17 21.98
N CYS A 114 3.92 11.22 20.95
CA CYS A 114 4.29 11.73 19.63
C CYS A 114 4.20 13.25 19.55
N THR A 115 5.05 13.84 18.70
CA THR A 115 4.82 15.23 18.26
C THR A 115 3.61 15.30 17.33
N ARG A 116 3.05 16.51 17.15
CA ARG A 116 1.97 16.71 16.17
C ARG A 116 2.38 16.30 14.76
N LYS A 117 3.64 16.55 14.38
CA LYS A 117 4.19 16.15 13.08
C LYS A 117 4.25 14.63 12.95
N ASP A 118 4.62 13.92 14.01
CA ASP A 118 4.64 12.45 14.00
C ASP A 118 3.23 11.86 13.98
N ALA A 119 2.29 12.47 14.71
CA ALA A 119 0.88 12.08 14.69
C ALA A 119 0.24 12.33 13.31
N TRP A 120 0.67 13.38 12.59
CA TRP A 120 0.21 13.67 11.23
C TRP A 120 0.47 12.50 10.27
N ILE A 121 1.60 11.82 10.42
CA ILE A 121 1.94 10.64 9.60
C ILE A 121 0.93 9.50 9.85
N ASP A 122 0.56 9.24 11.11
CA ASP A 122 -0.38 8.17 11.46
C ASP A 122 -1.83 8.53 11.05
N VAL A 123 -2.28 9.74 11.39
CA VAL A 123 -3.65 10.21 11.16
C VAL A 123 -3.90 10.47 9.67
N GLU A 124 -3.18 11.43 9.09
CA GLU A 124 -3.42 11.87 7.71
C GLU A 124 -2.83 10.88 6.70
N GLY A 125 -1.75 10.17 7.03
CA GLY A 125 -1.26 9.07 6.20
C GLY A 125 -2.28 7.94 6.10
N GLY A 126 -2.94 7.57 7.20
CA GLY A 126 -4.00 6.56 7.20
C GLY A 126 -5.22 6.99 6.38
N ILE A 127 -5.70 8.22 6.60
CA ILE A 127 -6.85 8.78 5.84
C ILE A 127 -6.50 8.93 4.36
N GLY A 128 -5.29 9.40 4.03
CA GLY A 128 -4.78 9.52 2.66
C GLY A 128 -4.73 8.18 1.94
N THR A 129 -4.41 7.10 2.67
CA THR A 129 -4.44 5.73 2.13
C THR A 129 -5.84 5.33 1.65
N LEU A 130 -6.90 5.68 2.39
CA LEU A 130 -8.28 5.43 1.96
C LEU A 130 -8.61 6.16 0.65
N PHE A 131 -8.22 7.43 0.52
CA PHE A 131 -8.42 8.21 -0.71
C PHE A 131 -7.65 7.63 -1.89
N ALA A 132 -6.40 7.24 -1.68
CA ALA A 132 -5.54 6.61 -2.69
C ALA A 132 -6.17 5.34 -3.24
N TYR A 133 -6.58 4.42 -2.37
CA TYR A 133 -7.23 3.16 -2.74
C TYR A 133 -8.58 3.36 -3.45
N SER A 134 -9.39 4.29 -2.94
CA SER A 134 -10.65 4.68 -3.55
C SER A 134 -10.47 5.20 -4.99
N SER A 135 -9.46 6.04 -5.21
CA SER A 135 -9.13 6.57 -6.54
C SER A 135 -8.62 5.47 -7.47
N LEU A 136 -7.68 4.66 -6.99
CA LEU A 136 -7.05 3.59 -7.74
C LEU A 136 -8.09 2.58 -8.26
N VAL A 137 -8.95 2.06 -7.38
CA VAL A 137 -9.95 1.07 -7.77
C VAL A 137 -10.94 1.59 -8.81
N ARG A 138 -11.43 2.83 -8.67
CA ARG A 138 -12.36 3.40 -9.68
C ARG A 138 -11.71 3.66 -11.03
N ARG A 139 -10.39 3.83 -11.08
CA ARG A 139 -9.65 4.07 -12.32
C ARG A 139 -9.29 2.76 -13.01
N GLU A 140 -8.86 1.77 -12.25
CA GLU A 140 -8.25 0.54 -12.78
C GLU A 140 -9.22 -0.65 -12.86
N LEU A 141 -10.29 -0.68 -12.06
CA LEU A 141 -11.27 -1.78 -12.06
C LEU A 141 -12.60 -1.34 -12.68
N SER A 142 -13.32 -2.32 -13.24
CA SER A 142 -14.69 -2.13 -13.71
C SER A 142 -15.69 -2.07 -12.55
N ASP A 143 -16.89 -1.54 -12.81
CA ASP A 143 -17.98 -1.45 -11.82
C ASP A 143 -18.68 -2.81 -11.62
N GLU A 144 -17.90 -3.79 -11.17
CA GLU A 144 -18.28 -5.21 -11.05
C GLU A 144 -18.02 -5.73 -9.63
N THR A 145 -18.56 -6.90 -9.29
CA THR A 145 -18.36 -7.54 -7.97
C THR A 145 -17.16 -8.49 -7.94
N ALA A 146 -16.73 -8.97 -9.11
CA ALA A 146 -15.58 -9.84 -9.32
C ALA A 146 -14.64 -9.23 -10.37
N TRP A 147 -13.35 -9.58 -10.29
CA TRP A 147 -12.33 -9.04 -11.18
C TRP A 147 -11.82 -10.11 -12.14
N VAL A 148 -12.03 -9.90 -13.45
CA VAL A 148 -11.37 -10.68 -14.49
C VAL A 148 -9.94 -10.18 -14.66
N GLU A 149 -8.96 -10.98 -14.22
CA GLU A 149 -7.55 -10.57 -14.15
C GLU A 149 -6.86 -10.62 -15.51
N ASP A 150 -7.16 -11.65 -16.29
CA ASP A 150 -6.46 -11.95 -17.54
C ASP A 150 -7.33 -11.75 -18.77
N SER A 151 -6.65 -11.52 -19.90
CA SER A 151 -7.25 -11.70 -21.23
C SER A 151 -7.58 -13.18 -21.50
N TRP A 152 -8.35 -13.43 -22.56
CA TRP A 152 -8.71 -14.80 -22.99
C TRP A 152 -7.48 -15.65 -23.31
N ILE A 153 -7.38 -16.82 -22.68
CA ILE A 153 -6.32 -17.81 -22.93
C ILE A 153 -6.90 -18.92 -23.81
N PRO A 154 -6.62 -18.96 -25.13
CA PRO A 154 -7.11 -20.02 -25.99
C PRO A 154 -6.41 -21.35 -25.65
N LEU A 155 -7.20 -22.40 -25.41
CA LEU A 155 -6.70 -23.76 -25.09
C LEU A 155 -7.15 -24.80 -26.13
N SER A 156 -7.61 -24.34 -27.29
CA SER A 156 -8.06 -25.22 -28.37
C SER A 156 -7.70 -24.63 -29.73
N LYS A 157 -7.40 -25.52 -30.69
CA LYS A 157 -7.00 -25.14 -32.05
C LYS A 157 -8.06 -24.31 -32.78
N HIS A 158 -9.33 -24.60 -32.55
CA HIS A 158 -10.46 -23.94 -33.20
C HIS A 158 -11.05 -22.78 -32.39
N GLY A 159 -10.46 -22.43 -31.24
CA GLY A 159 -10.89 -21.31 -30.40
C GLY A 159 -12.20 -21.52 -29.63
N ALA A 160 -12.77 -22.74 -29.63
CA ALA A 160 -14.04 -23.05 -28.95
C ALA A 160 -13.91 -23.31 -27.44
N PHE A 161 -12.68 -23.42 -26.93
CA PHE A 161 -12.36 -23.69 -25.52
C PHE A 161 -11.09 -22.94 -25.09
N GLY A 162 -11.09 -22.46 -23.86
CA GLY A 162 -10.03 -21.67 -23.25
C GLY A 162 -10.31 -21.34 -21.79
N ALA A 163 -9.59 -20.36 -21.25
CA ALA A 163 -9.69 -19.98 -19.84
C ALA A 163 -9.54 -18.47 -19.60
N LYS A 164 -10.01 -18.02 -18.43
CA LYS A 164 -9.64 -16.74 -17.79
C LYS A 164 -9.43 -16.97 -16.30
N HIS A 165 -8.56 -16.18 -15.67
CA HIS A 165 -8.54 -16.08 -14.21
C HIS A 165 -9.51 -15.02 -13.73
N VAL A 166 -10.32 -15.40 -12.73
CA VAL A 166 -11.28 -14.52 -12.06
C VAL A 166 -10.95 -14.47 -10.58
N LEU A 167 -10.91 -13.26 -10.02
CA LEU A 167 -10.77 -12.99 -8.61
C LEU A 167 -12.16 -12.69 -8.03
N SER A 168 -12.59 -13.49 -7.06
CA SER A 168 -13.85 -13.29 -6.33
C SER A 168 -13.57 -12.96 -4.86
N PRO A 169 -14.41 -12.17 -4.17
CA PRO A 169 -14.28 -11.97 -2.72
C PRO A 169 -14.23 -13.31 -1.98
N LYS A 170 -13.34 -13.46 -1.00
CA LYS A 170 -13.39 -14.62 -0.11
C LYS A 170 -14.66 -14.58 0.74
N ALA A 171 -15.24 -15.74 1.04
CA ALA A 171 -16.47 -15.86 1.83
C ALA A 171 -16.23 -15.84 3.36
N GLY A 172 -15.05 -15.38 3.79
CA GLY A 172 -14.61 -15.38 5.18
C GLY A 172 -14.51 -13.98 5.78
N VAL A 173 -13.71 -13.86 6.83
CA VAL A 173 -13.32 -12.62 7.51
C VAL A 173 -11.81 -12.43 7.42
N ALA A 174 -11.38 -11.17 7.40
CA ALA A 174 -9.98 -10.83 7.56
C ALA A 174 -9.70 -10.37 9.00
N VAL A 175 -8.80 -11.06 9.69
CA VAL A 175 -8.33 -10.68 11.03
C VAL A 175 -7.02 -9.92 10.90
N HIS A 176 -7.02 -8.66 11.34
CA HIS A 176 -5.85 -7.78 11.33
C HIS A 176 -5.31 -7.61 12.74
N ILE A 177 -4.14 -8.18 13.02
CA ILE A 177 -3.41 -8.01 14.28
C ILE A 177 -2.34 -6.94 14.07
N ASN A 178 -2.54 -5.76 14.67
CA ASN A 178 -1.71 -4.59 14.39
C ASN A 178 -0.70 -4.31 15.52
N ALA A 179 0.38 -3.60 15.16
CA ALA A 179 1.39 -3.10 16.08
C ALA A 179 0.99 -1.76 16.72
N PHE A 180 1.78 -1.31 17.70
CA PHE A 180 1.52 -0.10 18.50
C PHE A 180 1.98 1.20 17.83
N ASN A 181 2.83 1.11 16.81
CA ASN A 181 3.54 2.26 16.25
C ASN A 181 2.62 3.19 15.43
N PHE A 182 1.68 2.61 14.69
CA PHE A 182 0.71 3.30 13.85
C PHE A 182 -0.72 2.79 14.08
N PRO A 183 -1.36 3.17 15.21
CA PRO A 183 -2.71 2.70 15.55
C PRO A 183 -3.78 3.04 14.51
N ILE A 184 -3.61 4.16 13.78
CA ILE A 184 -4.57 4.59 12.75
C ILE A 184 -4.12 4.09 11.38
N TRP A 185 -2.91 4.45 10.94
CA TRP A 185 -2.43 4.10 9.60
C TRP A 185 -2.36 2.59 9.42
N GLY A 186 -1.79 1.84 10.37
CA GLY A 186 -1.66 0.38 10.27
C GLY A 186 -3.00 -0.37 10.26
N MET A 187 -4.07 0.25 10.77
CA MET A 187 -5.42 -0.25 10.57
C MET A 187 -5.95 0.13 9.19
N LEU A 188 -5.91 1.42 8.84
CA LEU A 188 -6.54 1.95 7.63
C LEU A 188 -5.91 1.38 6.35
N GLU A 189 -4.60 1.14 6.37
CA GLU A 189 -3.87 0.58 5.24
C GLU A 189 -4.22 -0.89 4.95
N LYS A 190 -4.68 -1.65 5.96
CA LYS A 190 -5.17 -3.03 5.81
C LYS A 190 -6.65 -3.11 5.51
N ILE A 191 -7.48 -2.33 6.19
CA ILE A 191 -8.93 -2.40 5.96
C ILE A 191 -9.32 -1.85 4.59
N ALA A 192 -8.55 -0.89 4.02
CA ALA A 192 -8.82 -0.37 2.68
C ALA A 192 -8.85 -1.46 1.61
N PRO A 193 -7.76 -2.22 1.36
CA PRO A 193 -7.77 -3.31 0.38
C PRO A 193 -8.72 -4.44 0.77
N THR A 194 -8.93 -4.69 2.07
CA THR A 194 -9.85 -5.73 2.57
C THR A 194 -11.31 -5.43 2.20
N LEU A 195 -11.79 -4.23 2.52
CA LEU A 195 -13.15 -3.79 2.22
C LEU A 195 -13.36 -3.61 0.71
N LEU A 196 -12.34 -3.17 -0.03
CA LEU A 196 -12.38 -3.13 -1.50
C LEU A 196 -12.52 -4.53 -2.11
N ALA A 197 -11.84 -5.53 -1.55
CA ALA A 197 -11.99 -6.91 -1.96
C ALA A 197 -13.37 -7.50 -1.62
N GLY A 198 -14.18 -6.81 -0.79
CA GLY A 198 -15.51 -7.25 -0.41
C GLY A 198 -15.50 -8.21 0.77
N VAL A 199 -14.48 -8.15 1.62
CA VAL A 199 -14.32 -9.03 2.79
C VAL A 199 -14.54 -8.22 4.07
N PRO A 200 -15.41 -8.66 5.00
CA PRO A 200 -15.54 -8.05 6.31
C PRO A 200 -14.30 -8.33 7.17
N CYS A 201 -14.00 -7.44 8.12
CA CYS A 201 -12.76 -7.54 8.89
C CYS A 201 -12.92 -7.29 10.39
N ILE A 202 -12.03 -7.92 11.15
CA ILE A 202 -11.91 -7.82 12.60
C ILE A 202 -10.51 -7.29 12.89
N VAL A 203 -10.43 -6.09 13.47
CA VAL A 203 -9.17 -5.46 13.85
C VAL A 203 -8.89 -5.73 15.31
N LYS A 204 -7.66 -6.12 15.61
CA LYS A 204 -7.12 -6.19 16.97
C LYS A 204 -5.87 -5.31 17.02
N PRO A 205 -5.94 -4.09 17.59
CA PRO A 205 -4.77 -3.24 17.74
C PRO A 205 -3.84 -3.79 18.83
N ALA A 206 -2.59 -3.30 18.85
CA ALA A 206 -1.79 -3.40 20.05
C ALA A 206 -2.49 -2.68 21.20
N THR A 207 -2.24 -3.11 22.44
CA THR A 207 -2.86 -2.52 23.62
C THR A 207 -2.44 -1.06 23.77
N GLU A 208 -1.15 -0.79 23.59
CA GLU A 208 -0.60 0.54 23.49
C GLU A 208 -1.15 1.25 22.23
N GLY A 209 -1.85 2.37 22.43
CA GLY A 209 -2.45 3.15 21.34
C GLY A 209 -3.83 2.67 20.88
N ALA A 210 -4.42 1.63 21.51
CA ALA A 210 -5.72 1.08 21.14
C ALA A 210 -6.87 2.12 21.17
N GLU A 211 -6.77 3.14 22.02
CA GLU A 211 -7.75 4.23 22.11
C GLU A 211 -7.85 5.04 20.81
N LEU A 212 -6.75 5.26 20.09
CA LEU A 212 -6.76 5.92 18.78
C LEU A 212 -7.51 5.08 17.75
N THR A 213 -7.17 3.79 17.67
CA THR A 213 -7.86 2.84 16.79
C THR A 213 -9.35 2.78 17.12
N HIS A 214 -9.71 2.73 18.41
CA HIS A 214 -11.10 2.74 18.88
C HIS A 214 -11.86 3.99 18.45
N ALA A 215 -11.28 5.17 18.66
CA ALA A 215 -11.89 6.44 18.25
C ALA A 215 -12.17 6.48 16.74
N VAL A 216 -11.21 6.00 15.92
CA VAL A 216 -11.39 5.93 14.47
C VAL A 216 -12.46 4.91 14.07
N VAL A 217 -12.46 3.69 14.62
CA VAL A 217 -13.50 2.69 14.30
C VAL A 217 -14.88 3.17 14.73
N LYS A 218 -14.99 3.79 15.91
CA LYS A 218 -16.25 4.39 16.39
C LYS A 218 -16.74 5.50 15.45
N ALA A 219 -15.83 6.33 14.94
CA ALA A 219 -16.18 7.34 13.92
C ALA A 219 -16.62 6.69 12.59
N ILE A 220 -15.95 5.61 12.15
CA ILE A 220 -16.35 4.85 10.96
C ILE A 220 -17.76 4.28 11.13
N HIS A 221 -18.07 3.65 12.26
CA HIS A 221 -19.41 3.13 12.56
C HIS A 221 -20.46 4.24 12.57
N ALA A 222 -20.17 5.36 13.22
CA ALA A 222 -21.08 6.52 13.29
C ALA A 222 -21.36 7.15 11.92
N SER A 223 -20.47 6.97 10.94
CA SER A 223 -20.65 7.53 9.59
C SER A 223 -21.76 6.84 8.78
N GLY A 224 -22.08 5.58 9.08
CA GLY A 224 -23.11 4.81 8.37
C GLY A 224 -22.78 4.45 6.91
N TYR A 225 -21.55 4.69 6.43
CA TYR A 225 -21.17 4.40 5.03
C TYR A 225 -20.79 2.94 4.75
N LEU A 226 -20.60 2.12 5.79
CA LEU A 226 -20.30 0.70 5.67
C LEU A 226 -21.44 -0.15 6.25
N PRO A 227 -21.67 -1.38 5.75
CA PRO A 227 -22.63 -2.28 6.37
C PRO A 227 -22.24 -2.61 7.81
N GLU A 228 -23.22 -2.84 8.66
CA GLU A 228 -22.96 -3.38 10.00
C GLU A 228 -22.19 -4.70 9.92
N GLY A 229 -21.21 -4.87 10.80
CA GLY A 229 -20.35 -6.06 10.81
C GLY A 229 -19.23 -6.07 9.77
N ALA A 230 -19.17 -5.11 8.83
CA ALA A 230 -18.08 -5.03 7.85
C ALA A 230 -16.72 -4.69 8.50
N LEU A 231 -16.75 -3.98 9.62
CA LEU A 231 -15.58 -3.66 10.45
C LEU A 231 -15.94 -3.88 11.91
N GLN A 232 -15.16 -4.70 12.61
CA GLN A 232 -15.28 -4.92 14.06
C GLN A 232 -13.92 -4.70 14.74
N LEU A 233 -13.93 -4.38 16.03
CA LEU A 233 -12.73 -4.07 16.81
C LEU A 233 -12.72 -4.84 18.13
N ILE A 234 -11.63 -5.57 18.38
CA ILE A 234 -11.39 -6.25 19.66
C ILE A 234 -10.25 -5.52 20.39
N CYS A 235 -10.57 -4.87 21.51
CA CYS A 235 -9.60 -4.24 22.40
C CYS A 235 -9.25 -5.16 23.56
N GLY A 236 -8.14 -5.91 23.45
CA GLY A 236 -7.73 -6.87 24.48
C GLY A 236 -6.92 -8.03 23.92
N GLN A 237 -7.04 -9.20 24.54
CA GLN A 237 -6.44 -10.44 24.02
C GLN A 237 -7.31 -11.06 22.91
N THR A 238 -6.73 -11.94 22.11
CA THR A 238 -7.47 -12.68 21.08
C THR A 238 -8.19 -13.91 21.60
N TYR A 239 -7.81 -14.43 22.78
CA TYR A 239 -8.29 -15.71 23.33
C TYR A 239 -8.37 -16.80 22.25
N ASP A 240 -9.55 -17.36 22.03
CA ASP A 240 -9.83 -18.45 21.09
C ASP A 240 -10.27 -17.98 19.69
N LEU A 241 -10.04 -16.71 19.35
CA LEU A 241 -10.47 -16.13 18.06
C LEU A 241 -9.97 -16.94 16.85
N PHE A 242 -8.73 -17.46 16.90
CA PHE A 242 -8.15 -18.17 15.77
C PHE A 242 -8.81 -19.52 15.54
N GLU A 243 -9.27 -20.18 16.60
CA GLU A 243 -10.01 -21.45 16.58
C GLU A 243 -11.40 -21.32 15.93
N GLN A 244 -11.92 -20.09 15.82
CA GLN A 244 -13.19 -19.81 15.16
C GLN A 244 -13.04 -19.54 13.65
N LEU A 245 -11.81 -19.49 13.13
CA LEU A 245 -11.54 -19.23 11.72
C LEU A 245 -11.67 -20.50 10.86
N ASN A 246 -11.88 -20.32 9.56
CA ASN A 246 -12.05 -21.37 8.55
C ASN A 246 -11.18 -21.08 7.30
N PRO A 247 -11.11 -21.99 6.31
CA PRO A 247 -10.24 -21.84 5.14
C PRO A 247 -10.50 -20.61 4.25
N GLN A 248 -11.64 -19.92 4.40
CA GLN A 248 -11.94 -18.69 3.65
C GLN A 248 -11.50 -17.42 4.39
N ASP A 249 -11.11 -17.54 5.66
CA ASP A 249 -10.63 -16.43 6.46
C ASP A 249 -9.16 -16.11 6.14
N THR A 250 -8.68 -14.93 6.53
CA THR A 250 -7.27 -14.52 6.38
C THR A 250 -6.78 -13.85 7.64
N VAL A 251 -5.51 -14.03 7.97
CA VAL A 251 -4.86 -13.36 9.10
C VAL A 251 -3.69 -12.52 8.60
N THR A 252 -3.66 -11.25 8.96
CA THR A 252 -2.57 -10.32 8.65
C THR A 252 -2.00 -9.79 9.96
N PHE A 253 -0.71 -10.03 10.19
CA PHE A 253 -0.03 -9.67 11.43
C PHE A 253 1.09 -8.65 11.18
N THR A 254 1.13 -7.59 11.98
CA THR A 254 2.30 -6.72 12.14
C THR A 254 2.74 -6.72 13.61
N GLY A 255 4.03 -6.96 13.87
CA GLY A 255 4.58 -6.93 15.22
C GLY A 255 5.98 -7.53 15.29
N SER A 256 6.37 -8.13 16.41
CA SER A 256 7.69 -8.78 16.53
C SER A 256 7.72 -10.14 15.85
N ALA A 257 8.86 -10.53 15.25
CA ALA A 257 9.02 -11.86 14.64
C ALA A 257 8.73 -12.97 15.63
N ALA A 258 9.15 -12.85 16.90
CA ALA A 258 8.88 -13.88 17.90
C ALA A 258 7.37 -14.13 18.10
N THR A 259 6.55 -13.09 18.05
CA THR A 259 5.08 -13.23 18.16
C THR A 259 4.50 -13.74 16.84
N GLY A 260 4.92 -13.16 15.71
CA GLY A 260 4.46 -13.56 14.38
C GLY A 260 4.75 -15.03 14.07
N GLN A 261 5.92 -15.55 14.45
CA GLN A 261 6.27 -16.97 14.27
C GLN A 261 5.41 -17.89 15.16
N LYS A 262 5.09 -17.49 16.39
CA LYS A 262 4.15 -18.25 17.24
C LYS A 262 2.76 -18.31 16.61
N LEU A 263 2.28 -17.19 16.05
CA LEU A 263 0.99 -17.14 15.36
C LEU A 263 1.02 -17.95 14.06
N ARG A 264 2.08 -17.85 13.25
CA ARG A 264 2.27 -18.67 12.05
C ARG A 264 2.27 -20.16 12.38
N ALA A 265 2.85 -20.55 13.51
CA ALA A 265 2.88 -21.93 13.99
C ALA A 265 1.56 -22.40 14.64
N HIS A 266 0.53 -21.55 14.72
CA HIS A 266 -0.72 -21.89 15.37
C HIS A 266 -1.38 -23.13 14.74
N PRO A 267 -1.70 -24.18 15.51
CA PRO A 267 -2.18 -25.46 14.96
C PRO A 267 -3.41 -25.30 14.07
N HIS A 268 -4.37 -24.46 14.49
CA HIS A 268 -5.60 -24.24 13.72
C HIS A 268 -5.34 -23.56 12.37
N LEU A 269 -4.48 -22.54 12.32
CA LEU A 269 -4.17 -21.85 11.07
C LEU A 269 -3.53 -22.81 10.05
N ASN A 270 -2.62 -23.67 10.53
CA ASN A 270 -1.96 -24.66 9.70
C ASN A 270 -2.90 -25.81 9.27
N GLN A 271 -3.75 -26.30 10.18
CA GLN A 271 -4.72 -27.35 9.89
C GLN A 271 -5.67 -26.96 8.74
N TYR A 272 -6.12 -25.70 8.73
CA TYR A 272 -7.06 -25.19 7.73
C TYR A 272 -6.38 -24.45 6.56
N SER A 273 -5.04 -24.39 6.55
CA SER A 273 -4.26 -23.66 5.53
C SER A 273 -4.72 -22.20 5.37
N ILE A 274 -5.04 -21.56 6.49
CA ILE A 274 -5.53 -20.18 6.51
C ILE A 274 -4.37 -19.26 6.10
N PRO A 275 -4.54 -18.42 5.06
CA PRO A 275 -3.50 -17.48 4.65
C PRO A 275 -3.08 -16.58 5.82
N PHE A 276 -1.79 -16.60 6.13
CA PHE A 276 -1.17 -15.81 7.19
C PHE A 276 -0.09 -14.91 6.57
N SER A 277 -0.36 -13.61 6.48
CA SER A 277 0.63 -12.60 6.09
C SER A 277 1.30 -12.03 7.34
N MET A 278 2.62 -11.83 7.27
CA MET A 278 3.42 -11.38 8.40
C MET A 278 4.35 -10.26 7.96
N GLU A 279 4.26 -9.14 8.66
CA GLU A 279 5.25 -8.08 8.72
C GLU A 279 5.90 -8.10 10.11
N ALA A 280 7.23 -8.17 10.16
CA ALA A 280 7.99 -8.31 11.40
C ALA A 280 9.12 -7.27 11.53
N ASP A 281 9.95 -7.41 12.57
CA ASP A 281 11.15 -6.60 12.78
C ASP A 281 12.06 -6.61 11.54
N SER A 282 12.75 -5.50 11.30
CA SER A 282 13.63 -5.38 10.14
C SER A 282 14.81 -4.45 10.41
N VAL A 283 16.01 -4.87 9.98
CA VAL A 283 17.23 -4.06 10.08
C VAL A 283 17.47 -3.32 8.77
N ASN A 284 16.60 -2.34 8.49
CA ASN A 284 16.62 -1.57 7.24
C ASN A 284 17.94 -0.85 7.01
N SER A 285 18.29 -0.74 5.74
CA SER A 285 19.59 -0.22 5.30
C SER A 285 19.46 1.18 4.69
N ALA A 286 20.44 2.02 4.94
CA ALA A 286 20.79 3.13 4.08
C ALA A 286 22.21 2.90 3.56
N ILE A 287 22.44 3.17 2.28
CA ILE A 287 23.71 2.93 1.59
C ILE A 287 24.12 4.24 0.93
N LEU A 288 25.26 4.80 1.30
CA LEU A 288 25.92 5.85 0.55
C LEU A 288 26.82 5.19 -0.48
N THR A 289 26.78 5.60 -1.76
CA THR A 289 27.64 5.03 -2.79
C THR A 289 29.11 5.46 -2.64
N GLU A 290 30.01 4.70 -3.27
CA GLU A 290 31.43 5.07 -3.37
C GLU A 290 31.60 6.40 -4.11
N GLN A 291 32.66 7.15 -3.78
CA GLN A 291 32.98 8.44 -4.43
C GLN A 291 31.83 9.47 -4.38
N ALA A 292 30.97 9.39 -3.37
CA ALA A 292 29.85 10.30 -3.21
C ALA A 292 30.31 11.76 -3.01
N SER A 293 29.69 12.69 -3.72
CA SER A 293 29.90 14.12 -3.53
C SER A 293 29.39 14.61 -2.17
N ASP A 294 29.77 15.84 -1.81
CA ASP A 294 29.22 16.52 -0.62
C ASP A 294 27.69 16.60 -0.63
N THR A 295 27.09 16.78 -1.81
CA THR A 295 25.63 16.79 -1.97
C THR A 295 25.04 15.44 -1.59
N ALA A 296 25.56 14.34 -2.15
CA ALA A 296 25.08 13.00 -1.82
C ALA A 296 25.30 12.65 -0.33
N ILE A 297 26.43 13.05 0.24
CA ILE A 297 26.71 12.90 1.69
C ILE A 297 25.64 13.64 2.51
N ASP A 298 25.32 14.89 2.18
CA ASP A 298 24.34 15.69 2.92
C ASP A 298 22.92 15.13 2.79
N LEU A 299 22.56 14.60 1.62
CA LEU A 299 21.31 13.87 1.40
C LEU A 299 21.23 12.63 2.29
N PHE A 300 22.30 11.83 2.33
CA PHE A 300 22.38 10.63 3.15
C PHE A 300 22.25 10.93 4.64
N VAL A 301 23.02 11.90 5.14
CA VAL A 301 22.97 12.33 6.54
C VAL A 301 21.57 12.84 6.90
N ARG A 302 20.93 13.61 6.01
CA ARG A 302 19.56 14.11 6.21
C ARG A 302 18.55 12.97 6.29
N GLU A 303 18.70 11.96 5.44
CA GLU A 303 17.81 10.79 5.40
C GLU A 303 17.92 9.96 6.68
N VAL A 304 19.15 9.62 7.09
CA VAL A 304 19.42 8.90 8.35
C VAL A 304 18.89 9.68 9.55
N PHE A 305 19.19 10.99 9.63
CA PHE A 305 18.67 11.87 10.67
C PHE A 305 17.15 11.86 10.75
N ARG A 306 16.45 11.99 9.61
CA ARG A 306 14.98 12.05 9.57
C ARG A 306 14.36 10.74 10.04
N GLU A 307 14.88 9.60 9.60
CA GLU A 307 14.31 8.29 9.96
C GLU A 307 14.58 7.89 11.40
N MET A 308 15.71 8.32 11.98
CA MET A 308 15.98 8.10 13.41
C MET A 308 15.07 8.93 14.32
N THR A 309 14.71 10.15 13.90
CA THR A 309 14.03 11.12 14.77
C THR A 309 12.52 11.14 14.60
N SER A 310 12.02 10.86 13.38
CA SER A 310 10.58 10.77 13.13
C SER A 310 9.99 9.63 13.96
N LYS A 311 8.94 9.92 14.71
CA LYS A 311 8.27 8.98 15.62
C LYS A 311 9.25 8.33 16.62
N ALA A 312 10.29 9.04 17.04
CA ALA A 312 11.40 8.51 17.86
C ALA A 312 11.97 7.18 17.30
N GLY A 313 12.04 7.07 15.97
CA GLY A 313 12.55 5.88 15.28
C GLY A 313 11.66 4.64 15.41
N GLN A 314 10.44 4.75 15.92
CA GLN A 314 9.50 3.64 16.10
C GLN A 314 8.72 3.29 14.83
N LYS A 315 9.42 3.22 13.70
CA LYS A 315 8.84 2.86 12.40
C LYS A 315 9.45 1.53 11.98
N CYS A 316 8.63 0.59 11.51
CA CYS A 316 9.10 -0.67 10.94
C CYS A 316 10.09 -0.44 9.79
N THR A 317 9.93 0.67 9.07
CA THR A 317 10.80 1.12 7.98
C THR A 317 11.94 2.03 8.42
N ALA A 318 12.21 2.27 9.71
CA ALA A 318 13.30 3.19 10.09
C ALA A 318 14.68 2.59 9.77
N ILE A 319 15.64 3.43 9.39
CA ILE A 319 17.01 3.03 9.08
C ILE A 319 17.70 2.56 10.37
N ARG A 320 18.21 1.32 10.35
CA ARG A 320 18.94 0.71 11.48
C ARG A 320 20.43 0.54 11.19
N ARG A 321 20.77 0.29 9.92
CA ARG A 321 22.13 0.08 9.44
C ARG A 321 22.43 1.08 8.34
N ALA A 322 23.44 1.91 8.52
CA ALA A 322 23.84 2.94 7.57
C ALA A 322 25.23 2.59 7.04
N PHE A 323 25.29 2.02 5.84
CA PHE A 323 26.50 1.61 5.17
C PHE A 323 27.16 2.81 4.47
N VAL A 324 28.44 3.02 4.78
CA VAL A 324 29.22 4.17 4.32
C VAL A 324 30.57 3.67 3.81
N PRO A 325 31.09 4.18 2.67
CA PRO A 325 32.47 3.91 2.26
C PRO A 325 33.44 4.28 3.38
N ARG A 326 34.45 3.43 3.64
CA ARG A 326 35.34 3.56 4.79
C ARG A 326 35.95 4.95 4.91
N GLU A 327 36.37 5.53 3.79
CA GLU A 327 36.98 6.85 3.68
C GLU A 327 36.02 8.01 4.00
N LEU A 328 34.71 7.79 3.88
CA LEU A 328 33.67 8.79 4.17
C LEU A 328 33.05 8.65 5.56
N LEU A 329 33.37 7.58 6.31
CA LEU A 329 32.75 7.26 7.59
C LEU A 329 32.88 8.40 8.60
N ALA A 330 34.08 8.96 8.77
CA ALA A 330 34.33 10.06 9.72
C ALA A 330 33.52 11.31 9.36
N THR A 331 33.48 11.68 8.08
CA THR A 331 32.73 12.83 7.58
C THR A 331 31.22 12.66 7.82
N VAL A 332 30.67 11.48 7.51
CA VAL A 332 29.25 11.18 7.75
C VAL A 332 28.92 11.21 9.24
N GLN A 333 29.79 10.62 10.07
CA GLN A 333 29.64 10.62 11.53
C GLN A 333 29.57 12.05 12.08
N GLU A 334 30.54 12.91 11.71
CA GLU A 334 30.60 14.30 12.17
C GLU A 334 29.33 15.07 11.77
N ARG A 335 28.94 15.00 10.49
CA ARG A 335 27.76 15.71 9.98
C ARG A 335 26.45 15.23 10.60
N LEU A 336 26.31 13.92 10.83
CA LEU A 336 25.14 13.35 11.49
C LEU A 336 25.04 13.82 12.94
N ILE A 337 26.15 13.77 13.69
CA ILE A 337 26.19 14.24 15.09
C ILE A 337 25.84 15.73 15.15
N ALA A 338 26.39 16.57 14.27
CA ALA A 338 26.10 18.00 14.23
C ALA A 338 24.61 18.32 13.99
N LYS A 339 23.89 17.46 13.25
CA LYS A 339 22.42 17.57 13.11
C LYS A 339 21.70 17.08 14.36
N LEU A 340 22.10 15.95 14.92
CA LEU A 340 21.45 15.33 16.07
C LEU A 340 21.59 16.16 17.37
N GLN A 341 22.67 16.94 17.52
CA GLN A 341 22.84 17.90 18.63
C GLN A 341 21.73 18.96 18.69
N LYS A 342 21.00 19.19 17.60
CA LYS A 342 19.89 20.16 17.53
C LYS A 342 18.54 19.52 17.90
N VAL A 343 18.50 18.21 18.14
CA VAL A 343 17.28 17.50 18.54
C VAL A 343 17.01 17.76 20.01
N VAL A 344 15.79 18.19 20.30
CA VAL A 344 15.32 18.45 21.66
C VAL A 344 14.30 17.38 21.98
N VAL A 345 14.69 16.46 22.88
CA VAL A 345 13.83 15.37 23.36
C VAL A 345 13.03 15.86 24.55
N GLY A 346 11.71 15.67 24.56
CA GLY A 346 10.90 16.15 25.68
C GLY A 346 9.41 16.02 25.48
N ASN A 347 8.64 16.69 26.36
CA ASN A 347 7.19 16.75 26.27
C ASN A 347 6.79 17.46 24.95
N PRO A 348 6.07 16.78 24.04
CA PRO A 348 5.67 17.36 22.75
C PRO A 348 4.78 18.61 22.83
N GLU A 349 4.23 18.94 24.00
CA GLU A 349 3.47 20.18 24.21
C GLU A 349 4.35 21.44 24.39
N LEU A 350 5.67 21.27 24.51
CA LEU A 350 6.63 22.37 24.59
C LEU A 350 7.12 22.74 23.18
N ASP A 351 7.00 24.01 22.79
CA ASP A 351 7.31 24.50 21.43
C ASP A 351 8.72 24.16 20.94
N GLN A 352 9.71 24.09 21.84
CA GLN A 352 11.10 23.78 21.50
C GLN A 352 11.37 22.30 21.24
N VAL A 353 10.46 21.39 21.62
CA VAL A 353 10.64 19.94 21.52
C VAL A 353 10.47 19.50 20.06
N THR A 354 11.47 18.78 19.56
CA THR A 354 11.49 18.28 18.17
C THR A 354 11.38 16.76 18.07
N MET A 355 11.55 16.03 19.17
CA MET A 355 11.31 14.60 19.26
C MET A 355 10.61 14.24 20.57
N GLY A 356 9.55 13.45 20.48
CA GLY A 356 8.77 13.00 21.63
C GLY A 356 9.37 11.77 22.35
N ALA A 357 8.51 11.01 23.00
CA ALA A 357 8.87 9.77 23.72
C ALA A 357 8.63 8.52 22.87
N LEU A 358 9.16 7.39 23.34
CA LEU A 358 8.74 6.08 22.87
C LEU A 358 7.32 5.76 23.37
N ALA A 359 6.63 4.82 22.72
CA ALA A 359 5.26 4.43 23.02
C ALA A 359 4.97 3.98 24.47
N GLY A 360 5.99 3.67 25.29
CA GLY A 360 5.81 3.32 26.69
C GLY A 360 7.10 2.90 27.40
N LEU A 361 7.05 2.78 28.72
CA LEU A 361 8.21 2.47 29.56
C LEU A 361 8.83 1.10 29.26
N LYS A 362 7.99 0.10 28.98
CA LYS A 362 8.47 -1.22 28.54
C LYS A 362 9.28 -1.12 27.25
N GLN A 363 8.81 -0.33 26.28
CA GLN A 363 9.53 -0.12 25.03
C GLN A 363 10.88 0.60 25.25
N LYS A 364 10.92 1.58 26.17
CA LYS A 364 12.18 2.23 26.57
C LYS A 364 13.19 1.23 27.15
N GLN A 365 12.74 0.32 28.00
CA GLN A 365 13.57 -0.75 28.58
C GLN A 365 14.05 -1.73 27.50
N ASP A 366 13.16 -2.14 26.59
CA ASP A 366 13.50 -3.04 25.49
C ASP A 366 14.56 -2.41 24.57
N VAL A 367 14.41 -1.12 24.21
CA VAL A 367 15.40 -0.37 23.41
C VAL A 367 16.74 -0.27 24.14
N ALA A 368 16.73 0.08 25.43
CA ALA A 368 17.95 0.17 26.24
C ALA A 368 18.72 -1.16 26.25
N ALA A 369 18.04 -2.27 26.53
CA ALA A 369 18.63 -3.60 26.54
C ALA A 369 19.22 -4.01 25.16
N LYS A 370 18.57 -3.61 24.06
CA LYS A 370 19.13 -3.84 22.71
C LYS A 370 20.35 -2.99 22.44
N VAL A 371 20.36 -1.72 22.85
CA VAL A 371 21.54 -0.86 22.71
C VAL A 371 22.73 -1.38 23.50
N GLU A 372 22.52 -1.91 24.71
CA GLU A 372 23.58 -2.58 25.47
C GLU A 372 24.18 -3.77 24.69
N GLN A 373 23.35 -4.61 24.06
CA GLN A 373 23.82 -5.72 23.21
C GLN A 373 24.62 -5.22 21.99
N LEU A 374 24.09 -4.22 21.28
CA LEU A 374 24.76 -3.65 20.11
C LEU A 374 26.10 -2.98 20.46
N SER A 375 26.20 -2.40 21.67
CA SER A 375 27.42 -1.74 22.16
C SER A 375 28.60 -2.68 22.40
N GLN A 376 28.36 -4.00 22.43
CA GLN A 376 29.42 -5.01 22.55
C GLN A 376 30.21 -5.16 21.23
N GLU A 377 29.63 -4.78 20.10
CA GLU A 377 30.20 -4.93 18.75
C GLU A 377 30.41 -3.60 18.01
N ALA A 378 29.95 -2.49 18.59
CA ALA A 378 30.06 -1.15 18.01
C ALA A 378 30.24 -0.08 19.09
N GLN A 379 30.96 0.99 18.76
CA GLN A 379 31.19 2.10 19.68
C GLN A 379 30.00 3.07 19.66
N ILE A 380 29.48 3.44 20.83
CA ILE A 380 28.49 4.51 20.95
C ILE A 380 29.18 5.88 20.86
N VAL A 381 28.89 6.65 19.81
CA VAL A 381 29.52 7.94 19.53
C VAL A 381 28.63 9.14 19.85
N PHE A 382 27.32 8.95 20.00
CA PHE A 382 26.36 10.00 20.35
C PHE A 382 25.13 9.44 21.06
N GLY A 383 24.67 10.13 22.11
CA GLY A 383 23.47 9.77 22.87
C GLY A 383 23.55 8.40 23.55
N SER A 384 22.41 7.75 23.81
CA SER A 384 22.25 6.55 24.66
C SER A 384 22.13 6.82 26.16
N HIS A 385 21.36 5.95 26.83
CA HIS A 385 21.28 5.88 28.29
C HIS A 385 22.60 5.52 28.97
N LEU A 386 23.60 5.04 28.21
CA LEU A 386 24.96 4.76 28.68
C LEU A 386 25.89 5.99 28.64
N ARG A 387 25.39 7.14 28.17
CA ARG A 387 26.14 8.39 28.06
C ARG A 387 25.41 9.51 28.81
N GLN A 388 26.13 10.59 29.10
CA GLN A 388 25.60 11.77 29.82
C GLN A 388 25.52 13.01 28.93
N ASP A 389 25.56 12.83 27.61
CA ASP A 389 25.63 13.89 26.60
C ASP A 389 24.25 14.29 26.05
N PHE A 390 23.17 14.02 26.79
CA PHE A 390 21.81 14.38 26.42
C PHE A 390 21.03 14.94 27.62
N SER A 391 20.00 15.74 27.32
CA SER A 391 19.03 16.22 28.32
C SER A 391 17.62 16.00 27.81
N ILE A 392 16.66 15.85 28.73
CA ILE A 392 15.24 15.68 28.40
C ILE A 392 14.49 16.91 28.93
N GLN A 393 13.69 17.53 28.06
CA GLN A 393 12.85 18.67 28.38
C GLN A 393 11.46 18.20 28.79
N ALA A 394 11.32 17.80 30.05
CA ALA A 394 10.06 17.43 30.68
C ALA A 394 10.15 17.65 32.19
N ASP A 395 9.01 17.80 32.87
CA ASP A 395 8.99 18.05 34.33
C ASP A 395 9.52 16.84 35.13
N GLN A 396 9.07 15.64 34.76
CA GLN A 396 9.43 14.35 35.41
C GLN A 396 9.92 13.34 34.35
N PRO A 397 11.09 13.57 33.74
CA PRO A 397 11.58 12.80 32.60
C PRO A 397 11.82 11.31 32.91
N GLU A 398 11.99 10.95 34.18
CA GLU A 398 12.15 9.58 34.66
C GLU A 398 10.86 8.75 34.56
N LEU A 399 9.70 9.39 34.65
CA LEU A 399 8.40 8.74 34.50
C LEU A 399 8.00 8.55 33.03
N GLY A 400 8.59 9.34 32.14
CA GLY A 400 8.36 9.27 30.71
C GLY A 400 9.22 8.25 29.97
N ALA A 401 8.70 7.78 28.84
CA ALA A 401 9.33 6.84 27.93
C ALA A 401 10.34 7.51 26.97
N PHE A 402 10.99 8.59 27.40
CA PHE A 402 11.98 9.32 26.60
C PHE A 402 13.24 8.48 26.37
N TYR A 403 13.79 8.56 25.15
CA TYR A 403 15.04 7.91 24.79
C TYR A 403 15.85 8.81 23.83
N PRO A 404 17.15 9.07 24.08
CA PRO A 404 17.96 9.94 23.24
C PRO A 404 18.28 9.29 21.88
N PRO A 405 18.39 10.07 20.79
CA PRO A 405 18.93 9.55 19.53
C PRO A 405 20.32 8.96 19.77
N THR A 406 20.52 7.72 19.33
CA THR A 406 21.75 6.96 19.61
C THR A 406 22.43 6.57 18.31
N VAL A 407 23.70 6.96 18.16
CA VAL A 407 24.52 6.57 17.01
C VAL A 407 25.63 5.64 17.49
N LEU A 408 25.70 4.47 16.88
CA LEU A 408 26.83 3.55 17.01
C LEU A 408 27.68 3.56 15.74
N VAL A 409 28.96 3.20 15.86
CA VAL A 409 29.89 3.05 14.74
C VAL A 409 30.56 1.68 14.81
N CYS A 410 30.53 0.94 13.71
CA CYS A 410 31.21 -0.34 13.54
C CYS A 410 32.15 -0.27 12.33
N GLU A 411 33.47 -0.30 12.58
CA GLU A 411 34.49 -0.27 11.54
C GLU A 411 34.71 -1.64 10.86
N GLN A 412 34.32 -2.73 11.52
CA GLN A 412 34.53 -4.11 11.09
C GLN A 412 33.20 -4.92 11.09
N PRO A 413 32.19 -4.51 10.31
CA PRO A 413 30.85 -5.10 10.38
C PRO A 413 30.80 -6.58 10.00
N GLU A 414 31.77 -7.12 9.24
CA GLU A 414 31.83 -8.55 8.91
C GLU A 414 32.02 -9.44 10.15
N GLN A 415 32.66 -8.92 11.20
CA GLN A 415 32.89 -9.66 12.45
C GLN A 415 31.73 -9.53 13.44
N ALA A 416 30.88 -8.51 13.27
CA ALA A 416 29.71 -8.27 14.11
C ALA A 416 28.60 -9.27 13.79
N SER A 417 27.90 -9.80 14.79
CA SER A 417 26.75 -10.68 14.61
C SER A 417 25.46 -9.97 15.02
N SER A 418 25.46 -9.41 16.21
CA SER A 418 24.33 -8.70 16.84
C SER A 418 23.84 -7.54 15.98
N LEU A 419 24.76 -6.77 15.39
CA LEU A 419 24.41 -5.60 14.56
C LEU A 419 23.56 -5.93 13.31
N HIS A 420 23.60 -7.18 12.86
CA HIS A 420 22.83 -7.64 11.70
C HIS A 420 21.53 -8.35 12.09
N GLN A 421 21.35 -8.71 13.37
CA GLN A 421 20.26 -9.56 13.83
C GLN A 421 19.35 -8.89 14.86
N ILE A 422 19.83 -7.89 15.57
CA ILE A 422 19.11 -7.23 16.67
C ILE A 422 18.63 -5.86 16.19
N GLU A 423 17.32 -5.67 16.24
CA GLU A 423 16.71 -4.36 16.07
C GLU A 423 16.47 -3.68 17.43
N ALA A 424 17.07 -2.50 17.62
CA ALA A 424 16.66 -1.57 18.67
C ALA A 424 15.54 -0.67 18.11
N PHE A 425 14.28 -1.01 18.40
CA PHE A 425 13.10 -0.34 17.84
C PHE A 425 12.83 1.02 18.51
N GLY A 426 13.70 1.99 18.22
CA GLY A 426 13.72 3.35 18.75
C GLY A 426 14.66 4.24 17.91
N PRO A 427 15.15 5.37 18.44
CA PRO A 427 15.93 6.32 17.65
C PRO A 427 17.41 5.91 17.59
N VAL A 428 17.68 4.69 17.10
CA VAL A 428 19.00 4.05 17.11
C VAL A 428 19.43 3.68 15.69
N VAL A 429 20.67 4.03 15.32
CA VAL A 429 21.32 3.60 14.08
C VAL A 429 22.76 3.20 14.33
N THR A 430 23.26 2.26 13.54
CA THR A 430 24.69 1.94 13.46
C THR A 430 25.25 2.34 12.11
N LEU A 431 26.26 3.22 12.09
CA LEU A 431 27.10 3.49 10.92
C LEU A 431 28.08 2.32 10.72
N MET A 432 28.17 1.79 9.51
CA MET A 432 28.95 0.61 9.17
C MET A 432 29.85 0.89 7.97
N ALA A 433 31.16 0.71 8.15
CA ALA A 433 32.13 0.88 7.06
C ALA A 433 32.02 -0.25 6.04
N TYR A 434 32.21 0.06 4.75
CA TYR A 434 32.49 -0.94 3.72
C TYR A 434 33.56 -0.42 2.75
N ASP A 435 34.23 -1.35 2.07
CA ASP A 435 35.40 -1.09 1.21
C ASP A 435 35.09 -1.21 -0.29
N HIS A 436 34.15 -2.11 -0.66
CA HIS A 436 33.74 -2.31 -2.05
C HIS A 436 32.38 -3.00 -2.15
N LEU A 437 31.76 -2.93 -3.33
CA LEU A 437 30.41 -3.47 -3.60
C LEU A 437 30.21 -4.94 -3.21
N ALA A 438 31.22 -5.81 -3.39
CA ALA A 438 31.09 -7.23 -3.07
C ALA A 438 30.88 -7.47 -1.57
N GLN A 439 31.67 -6.80 -0.73
CA GLN A 439 31.51 -6.82 0.73
C GLN A 439 30.20 -6.19 1.16
N LEU A 440 29.83 -5.02 0.60
CA LEU A 440 28.56 -4.36 0.88
C LEU A 440 27.37 -5.29 0.64
N ALA A 441 27.35 -6.00 -0.49
CA ALA A 441 26.29 -6.95 -0.80
C ALA A 441 26.21 -8.09 0.23
N GLY A 442 27.35 -8.61 0.69
CA GLY A 442 27.42 -9.58 1.78
C GLY A 442 26.84 -9.01 3.07
N LEU A 443 27.26 -7.81 3.49
CA LEU A 443 26.77 -7.14 4.70
C LEU A 443 25.26 -6.85 4.66
N VAL A 444 24.74 -6.45 3.50
CA VAL A 444 23.31 -6.24 3.28
C VAL A 444 22.55 -7.56 3.48
N ALA A 445 23.00 -8.64 2.85
CA ALA A 445 22.39 -9.96 2.93
C ALA A 445 22.33 -10.50 4.36
N ARG A 446 23.28 -10.14 5.23
CA ARG A 446 23.27 -10.52 6.66
C ARG A 446 22.09 -9.96 7.46
N GLY A 447 21.36 -8.98 6.92
CA GLY A 447 20.07 -8.58 7.49
C GLY A 447 18.97 -9.65 7.34
N GLU A 448 19.19 -10.65 6.49
CA GLU A 448 18.31 -11.80 6.22
C GLU A 448 16.91 -11.39 5.74
N GLY A 449 16.85 -10.26 5.02
CA GLY A 449 15.61 -9.70 4.48
C GLY A 449 15.06 -8.55 5.32
N SER A 450 14.89 -7.39 4.68
CA SER A 450 14.42 -6.15 5.31
C SER A 450 13.22 -5.57 4.55
N LEU A 451 12.51 -4.63 5.17
CA LEU A 451 11.39 -3.96 4.50
C LEU A 451 11.89 -3.01 3.42
N VAL A 452 12.92 -2.21 3.74
CA VAL A 452 13.42 -1.18 2.85
C VAL A 452 14.93 -0.98 2.91
N ALA A 453 15.52 -0.68 1.75
CA ALA A 453 16.85 -0.06 1.64
C ALA A 453 16.75 1.31 0.99
N SER A 454 17.57 2.26 1.43
CA SER A 454 17.87 3.47 0.67
C SER A 454 19.25 3.41 0.04
N VAL A 455 19.37 3.86 -1.20
CA VAL A 455 20.65 4.06 -1.90
C VAL A 455 20.77 5.54 -2.23
N VAL A 456 21.76 6.21 -1.66
CA VAL A 456 22.03 7.63 -1.89
C VAL A 456 23.26 7.76 -2.78
N ARG A 457 23.11 8.51 -3.87
CA ARG A 457 24.07 8.57 -5.00
C ARG A 457 24.14 9.98 -5.59
N ASP A 458 25.17 10.20 -6.42
CA ASP A 458 25.20 11.32 -7.37
C ASP A 458 24.51 10.96 -8.68
N CYS A 459 23.85 11.92 -9.35
CA CYS A 459 22.98 11.70 -10.52
C CYS A 459 23.63 10.98 -11.72
N GLU A 460 24.95 10.98 -11.86
CA GLU A 460 25.66 10.37 -13.00
C GLU A 460 26.18 8.94 -12.74
N GLN A 461 26.17 8.46 -11.49
CA GLN A 461 26.75 7.13 -11.19
C GLN A 461 25.90 6.00 -11.84
N ASN A 462 26.44 4.80 -12.07
CA ASN A 462 25.62 3.64 -12.44
C ASN A 462 25.49 2.72 -11.21
N ILE A 463 24.26 2.49 -10.75
CA ILE A 463 23.96 1.64 -9.57
C ILE A 463 23.28 0.31 -9.93
N GLU A 464 23.17 -0.07 -11.20
CA GLU A 464 22.47 -1.30 -11.62
C GLU A 464 23.02 -2.55 -10.91
N GLN A 465 24.35 -2.68 -10.83
CA GLN A 465 24.99 -3.81 -10.14
C GLN A 465 24.75 -3.79 -8.63
N LEU A 466 24.64 -2.61 -8.03
CA LEU A 466 24.29 -2.47 -6.62
C LEU A 466 22.84 -2.91 -6.38
N ILE A 467 21.91 -2.38 -7.17
CA ILE A 467 20.48 -2.72 -7.08
C ILE A 467 20.26 -4.22 -7.26
N ALA A 468 20.88 -4.83 -8.27
CA ALA A 468 20.76 -6.27 -8.53
C ALA A 468 21.19 -7.14 -7.32
N LYS A 469 22.16 -6.67 -6.53
CA LYS A 469 22.66 -7.39 -5.35
C LYS A 469 21.82 -7.18 -4.09
N ILE A 470 21.18 -6.02 -3.93
CA ILE A 470 20.44 -5.68 -2.71
C ILE A 470 18.93 -5.91 -2.82
N ALA A 471 18.34 -5.76 -4.01
CA ALA A 471 16.89 -5.83 -4.20
C ALA A 471 16.28 -7.18 -3.77
N PRO A 472 16.91 -8.36 -4.00
CA PRO A 472 16.38 -9.63 -3.51
C PRO A 472 16.21 -9.73 -1.99
N TRP A 473 16.84 -8.83 -1.23
CA TRP A 473 16.78 -8.78 0.23
C TRP A 473 15.82 -7.72 0.76
N HIS A 474 15.13 -6.96 -0.11
CA HIS A 474 14.27 -5.86 0.31
C HIS A 474 12.95 -5.85 -0.45
N GLY A 475 11.82 -5.59 0.22
CA GLY A 475 10.56 -5.38 -0.48
C GLY A 475 10.47 -4.01 -1.18
N ARG A 476 11.27 -3.03 -0.73
CA ARG A 476 11.41 -1.73 -1.39
C ARG A 476 12.85 -1.23 -1.40
N VAL A 477 13.28 -0.67 -2.53
CA VAL A 477 14.53 0.09 -2.63
C VAL A 477 14.20 1.54 -3.01
N HIS A 478 14.63 2.48 -2.18
CA HIS A 478 14.47 3.92 -2.36
C HIS A 478 15.80 4.53 -2.84
N VAL A 479 15.88 4.86 -4.13
CA VAL A 479 17.05 5.56 -4.69
C VAL A 479 16.86 7.06 -4.48
N LEU A 480 17.89 7.73 -3.97
CA LEU A 480 17.88 9.15 -3.65
C LEU A 480 19.11 9.84 -4.22
N ASP A 481 18.88 10.95 -4.90
CA ASP A 481 19.87 11.85 -5.51
C ASP A 481 19.34 13.29 -5.48
N GLU A 482 20.10 14.24 -6.03
CA GLU A 482 19.74 15.65 -6.02
C GLU A 482 18.42 15.95 -6.76
N GLU A 483 18.11 15.18 -7.80
CA GLU A 483 16.89 15.31 -8.59
C GLU A 483 15.67 14.84 -7.80
N SER A 484 15.69 13.57 -7.37
CA SER A 484 14.57 12.93 -6.66
C SER A 484 14.34 13.50 -5.26
N ALA A 485 15.38 14.01 -4.60
CA ALA A 485 15.29 14.50 -3.22
C ALA A 485 14.31 15.67 -3.00
N LYS A 486 13.97 16.42 -4.05
CA LYS A 486 13.06 17.59 -3.97
C LYS A 486 11.61 17.17 -3.77
N GLU A 487 11.23 16.01 -4.30
CA GLU A 487 9.86 15.49 -4.29
C GLU A 487 9.75 14.12 -3.62
N SER A 488 10.86 13.58 -3.11
CA SER A 488 10.90 12.29 -2.43
C SER A 488 9.97 12.30 -1.22
N THR A 489 9.20 11.22 -1.11
CA THR A 489 8.34 10.93 0.05
C THR A 489 9.13 10.38 1.25
N GLY A 490 10.42 10.09 1.04
CA GLY A 490 11.35 9.61 2.05
C GLY A 490 11.37 8.09 2.22
N HIS A 491 12.42 7.63 2.89
CA HIS A 491 12.68 6.24 3.20
C HIS A 491 11.54 5.61 4.00
N GLY A 492 11.05 6.24 5.06
CA GLY A 492 10.09 5.58 5.95
C GLY A 492 8.63 5.96 5.75
N SER A 493 8.21 6.34 4.54
CA SER A 493 6.81 6.60 4.21
C SER A 493 6.30 5.51 3.24
N PRO A 494 5.66 4.43 3.74
CA PRO A 494 5.08 3.42 2.84
C PRO A 494 3.94 4.04 2.04
N LEU A 495 4.03 3.99 0.71
CA LEU A 495 3.03 4.57 -0.18
C LEU A 495 1.98 3.51 -0.56
N PRO A 496 0.67 3.84 -0.60
CA PRO A 496 -0.38 2.87 -0.90
C PRO A 496 -0.23 2.13 -2.23
N HIS A 497 0.51 2.71 -3.17
CA HIS A 497 0.72 2.18 -4.53
C HIS A 497 1.94 1.26 -4.62
N LEU A 498 2.83 1.30 -3.62
CA LEU A 498 4.09 0.54 -3.59
C LEU A 498 3.99 -0.56 -2.55
N VAL A 499 4.66 -1.69 -2.80
CA VAL A 499 4.66 -2.83 -1.87
C VAL A 499 5.29 -2.40 -0.54
N HIS A 500 4.62 -2.75 0.55
CA HIS A 500 5.14 -2.66 1.90
C HIS A 500 5.24 -4.08 2.47
N GLY A 501 6.46 -4.53 2.69
CA GLY A 501 6.74 -5.93 3.00
C GLY A 501 8.20 -6.23 2.71
N GLY A 502 8.62 -7.47 2.91
CA GLY A 502 10.00 -7.87 2.66
C GLY A 502 10.23 -9.35 2.95
N PRO A 503 11.25 -9.95 2.33
CA PRO A 503 11.55 -11.37 2.51
C PRO A 503 12.12 -11.68 3.90
N GLY A 504 12.20 -12.97 4.24
CA GLY A 504 12.95 -13.46 5.39
C GLY A 504 12.52 -12.85 6.72
N ARG A 505 13.44 -12.16 7.41
CA ARG A 505 13.23 -11.56 8.74
C ARG A 505 12.06 -10.58 8.76
N ALA A 506 11.92 -9.75 7.74
CA ALA A 506 10.80 -8.81 7.59
C ALA A 506 9.43 -9.49 7.49
N GLY A 507 9.41 -10.81 7.29
CA GLY A 507 8.25 -11.68 7.52
C GLY A 507 7.78 -12.43 6.28
N GLY A 508 8.19 -12.01 5.09
CA GLY A 508 7.83 -12.62 3.80
C GLY A 508 6.46 -12.22 3.27
N GLY A 509 5.69 -11.41 4.02
CA GLY A 509 4.42 -10.87 3.58
C GLY A 509 4.57 -9.66 2.66
N GLU A 510 3.50 -9.38 1.92
CA GLU A 510 3.32 -8.15 1.16
C GLU A 510 2.00 -7.50 1.58
N GLU A 511 2.05 -6.19 1.80
CA GLU A 511 0.94 -5.28 2.03
C GLU A 511 1.06 -4.11 1.04
N LEU A 512 0.03 -3.26 0.99
CA LEU A 512 -0.06 -2.17 0.01
C LEU A 512 0.13 -2.62 -1.46
N GLY A 513 1.01 -1.98 -2.22
CA GLY A 513 1.27 -2.35 -3.62
C GLY A 513 0.11 -2.11 -4.59
N GLY A 514 -0.80 -1.19 -4.24
CA GLY A 514 -1.99 -0.86 -5.01
C GLY A 514 -2.97 -2.03 -5.07
N LEU A 515 -3.35 -2.45 -6.29
CA LEU A 515 -4.27 -3.56 -6.48
C LEU A 515 -3.71 -4.91 -6.03
N ARG A 516 -2.39 -5.04 -5.78
CA ARG A 516 -1.79 -6.27 -5.24
C ARG A 516 -2.39 -6.64 -3.89
N ALA A 517 -2.50 -5.68 -2.95
CA ALA A 517 -3.10 -5.95 -1.64
C ALA A 517 -4.55 -6.44 -1.71
N VAL A 518 -5.34 -5.91 -2.65
CA VAL A 518 -6.75 -6.33 -2.82
C VAL A 518 -6.82 -7.82 -3.15
N LYS A 519 -5.86 -8.35 -3.94
CA LYS A 519 -5.83 -9.76 -4.34
C LYS A 519 -5.64 -10.73 -3.17
N HIS A 520 -4.99 -10.33 -2.07
CA HIS A 520 -4.78 -11.23 -0.91
C HIS A 520 -6.10 -11.67 -0.25
N TYR A 521 -7.12 -10.81 -0.36
CA TYR A 521 -8.46 -11.03 0.20
C TYR A 521 -9.44 -11.60 -0.84
N MET A 522 -8.96 -11.92 -2.05
CA MET A 522 -9.75 -12.53 -3.11
C MET A 522 -9.27 -13.96 -3.37
N GLN A 523 -10.17 -14.79 -3.89
CA GLN A 523 -9.85 -16.12 -4.41
C GLN A 523 -9.65 -16.03 -5.92
N ARG A 524 -8.44 -16.38 -6.38
CA ARG A 524 -8.16 -16.55 -7.81
C ARG A 524 -8.64 -17.91 -8.27
N THR A 525 -9.43 -17.94 -9.33
CA THR A 525 -9.94 -19.18 -9.92
C THR A 525 -9.74 -19.15 -11.42
N ALA A 526 -9.08 -20.19 -11.96
CA ALA A 526 -9.03 -20.43 -13.39
C ALA A 526 -10.38 -21.00 -13.83
N ILE A 527 -11.16 -20.22 -14.57
CA ILE A 527 -12.43 -20.67 -15.13
C ILE A 527 -12.20 -21.05 -16.58
N GLN A 528 -12.48 -22.31 -16.89
CA GLN A 528 -12.39 -22.86 -18.24
C GLN A 528 -13.78 -23.00 -18.85
N GLY A 529 -13.89 -22.83 -20.16
CA GLY A 529 -15.16 -23.00 -20.85
C GLY A 529 -15.13 -22.53 -22.29
N SER A 530 -16.32 -22.37 -22.86
CA SER A 530 -16.48 -21.78 -24.18
C SER A 530 -16.32 -20.26 -24.14
N PRO A 531 -15.96 -19.61 -25.25
CA PRO A 531 -15.98 -18.16 -25.36
C PRO A 531 -17.32 -17.52 -24.95
N ASN A 532 -18.45 -18.17 -25.23
CA ASN A 532 -19.77 -17.69 -24.82
C ASN A 532 -19.93 -17.68 -23.29
N ALA A 533 -19.55 -18.77 -22.62
CA ALA A 533 -19.59 -18.83 -21.17
C ALA A 533 -18.68 -17.76 -20.56
N MET A 534 -17.47 -17.55 -21.11
CA MET A 534 -16.56 -16.51 -20.62
C MET A 534 -17.03 -15.09 -20.90
N THR A 535 -17.79 -14.89 -21.98
CA THR A 535 -18.42 -13.60 -22.26
C THR A 535 -19.49 -13.28 -21.22
N GLN A 536 -20.31 -14.27 -20.87
CA GLN A 536 -21.32 -14.13 -19.83
C GLN A 536 -20.68 -13.91 -18.46
N ILE A 537 -19.66 -14.68 -18.08
CA ILE A 537 -19.03 -14.58 -16.75
C ILE A 537 -18.23 -13.29 -16.60
N GLY A 538 -17.53 -12.85 -17.64
CA GLY A 538 -16.68 -11.66 -17.58
C GLY A 538 -17.35 -10.36 -18.00
N HIS A 539 -18.64 -10.38 -18.34
CA HIS A 539 -19.40 -9.24 -18.91
C HIS A 539 -18.65 -8.50 -20.04
N SER A 540 -17.83 -9.25 -20.79
CA SER A 540 -16.94 -8.72 -21.81
C SER A 540 -16.73 -9.78 -22.89
N TRP A 541 -17.00 -9.41 -24.14
CA TRP A 541 -16.96 -10.29 -25.29
C TRP A 541 -15.60 -10.96 -25.40
N THR A 542 -15.65 -12.28 -25.57
CA THR A 542 -14.48 -13.13 -25.69
C THR A 542 -14.36 -13.58 -27.14
N ALA A 543 -13.15 -13.49 -27.70
CA ALA A 543 -12.90 -13.92 -29.07
C ALA A 543 -13.39 -15.36 -29.32
N GLY A 544 -14.23 -15.54 -30.35
CA GLY A 544 -14.87 -16.82 -30.67
C GLY A 544 -16.27 -16.99 -30.04
N ALA A 545 -16.73 -16.03 -29.24
CA ALA A 545 -18.11 -15.99 -28.78
C ALA A 545 -19.06 -15.61 -29.92
N GLN A 546 -20.35 -15.87 -29.69
CA GLN A 546 -21.42 -15.50 -30.61
C GLN A 546 -21.39 -14.00 -30.85
N VAL A 547 -21.64 -13.63 -32.10
CA VAL A 547 -21.73 -12.25 -32.55
C VAL A 547 -23.14 -11.98 -33.02
N PHE A 548 -23.57 -10.73 -32.89
CA PHE A 548 -24.88 -10.27 -33.33
C PHE A 548 -24.68 -9.21 -34.41
N GLU A 549 -25.31 -9.38 -35.57
CA GLU A 549 -25.26 -8.40 -36.64
C GLU A 549 -26.65 -7.78 -36.82
N ASP A 550 -26.67 -6.47 -37.01
CA ASP A 550 -27.88 -5.69 -37.28
C ASP A 550 -27.68 -4.93 -38.59
N ARG A 551 -28.78 -4.57 -39.24
CA ARG A 551 -28.78 -3.64 -40.38
C ARG A 551 -28.39 -2.23 -39.95
N VAL A 552 -28.61 -1.88 -38.68
CA VAL A 552 -28.24 -0.59 -38.12
C VAL A 552 -26.78 -0.62 -37.68
N HIS A 553 -26.00 0.37 -38.13
CA HIS A 553 -24.60 0.53 -37.75
C HIS A 553 -24.46 0.72 -36.22
N PRO A 554 -23.55 0.00 -35.52
CA PRO A 554 -23.46 0.07 -34.06
C PRO A 554 -23.19 1.49 -33.51
N PHE A 555 -22.39 2.31 -34.20
CA PHE A 555 -22.16 3.72 -33.78
C PHE A 555 -23.39 4.63 -33.88
N LYS A 556 -24.49 4.18 -34.50
CA LYS A 556 -25.78 4.90 -34.52
C LYS A 556 -26.64 4.57 -33.30
N LYS A 557 -26.25 3.57 -32.52
CA LYS A 557 -26.99 3.11 -31.34
C LYS A 557 -26.48 3.80 -30.09
N SER A 558 -27.39 4.12 -29.19
CA SER A 558 -27.06 4.60 -27.86
C SER A 558 -26.35 3.52 -27.03
N PHE A 559 -25.73 3.92 -25.94
CA PHE A 559 -25.09 2.99 -25.00
C PHE A 559 -26.07 1.89 -24.55
N ASP A 560 -27.34 2.22 -24.28
CA ASP A 560 -28.29 1.25 -23.74
C ASP A 560 -28.85 0.30 -24.81
N GLU A 561 -28.91 0.72 -26.09
CA GLU A 561 -29.31 -0.12 -27.23
C GLU A 561 -28.23 -1.12 -27.66
N LEU A 562 -26.94 -0.76 -27.50
CA LEU A 562 -25.81 -1.60 -27.88
C LEU A 562 -25.76 -2.91 -27.08
N ARG A 563 -25.42 -4.01 -27.77
CA ARG A 563 -25.23 -5.31 -27.11
C ARG A 563 -23.76 -5.72 -27.13
N VAL A 564 -23.27 -6.28 -26.03
CA VAL A 564 -21.96 -6.93 -26.02
C VAL A 564 -21.97 -8.09 -27.03
N GLY A 565 -20.95 -8.15 -27.89
CA GLY A 565 -20.87 -9.06 -29.03
C GLY A 565 -21.56 -8.56 -30.30
N GLU A 566 -22.16 -7.37 -30.29
CA GLU A 566 -22.68 -6.76 -31.51
C GLU A 566 -21.54 -6.40 -32.46
N ARG A 567 -21.63 -6.83 -33.71
CA ARG A 567 -20.57 -6.74 -34.70
C ARG A 567 -21.02 -5.97 -35.93
N LEU A 568 -20.13 -5.11 -36.41
CA LEU A 568 -20.13 -4.57 -37.76
C LEU A 568 -19.02 -5.25 -38.57
N LEU A 569 -19.41 -5.86 -39.69
CA LEU A 569 -18.48 -6.24 -40.74
C LEU A 569 -18.49 -5.14 -41.81
N THR A 570 -17.37 -4.44 -41.98
CA THR A 570 -17.32 -3.26 -42.85
C THR A 570 -17.32 -3.63 -44.34
N ALA A 571 -17.45 -2.61 -45.19
CA ALA A 571 -17.02 -2.72 -46.58
C ALA A 571 -15.51 -3.01 -46.69
N ARG A 572 -15.08 -3.40 -47.88
CA ARG A 572 -13.68 -3.71 -48.21
C ARG A 572 -13.00 -2.50 -48.83
N ARG A 573 -11.70 -2.33 -48.56
CA ARG A 573 -10.84 -1.33 -49.21
C ARG A 573 -9.57 -2.00 -49.73
N THR A 574 -9.29 -1.86 -51.01
CA THR A 574 -8.02 -2.30 -51.60
C THR A 574 -6.96 -1.24 -51.36
N VAL A 575 -5.84 -1.64 -50.77
CA VAL A 575 -4.67 -0.80 -50.53
C VAL A 575 -3.83 -0.76 -51.79
N THR A 576 -3.47 0.43 -52.24
CA THR A 576 -2.72 0.65 -53.48
C THR A 576 -1.40 1.36 -53.19
N GLU A 577 -0.49 1.40 -54.17
CA GLU A 577 0.74 2.19 -54.05
C GLU A 577 0.44 3.68 -53.78
N ALA A 578 -0.63 4.21 -54.36
CA ALA A 578 -1.04 5.59 -54.13
C ALA A 578 -1.43 5.85 -52.66
N ASP A 579 -1.99 4.86 -51.96
CA ASP A 579 -2.28 4.99 -50.53
C ASP A 579 -1.00 5.11 -49.71
N LEU A 580 0.02 4.29 -50.00
CA LEU A 580 1.34 4.37 -49.35
C LEU A 580 1.96 5.75 -49.57
N VAL A 581 1.99 6.21 -50.82
CA VAL A 581 2.58 7.51 -51.19
C VAL A 581 1.83 8.65 -50.51
N ASN A 582 0.50 8.68 -50.61
CA ASN A 582 -0.30 9.76 -50.02
C ASN A 582 -0.18 9.79 -48.50
N PHE A 583 -0.20 8.63 -47.84
CA PHE A 583 -0.05 8.57 -46.40
C PHE A 583 1.36 8.96 -45.96
N ALA A 584 2.41 8.52 -46.65
CA ALA A 584 3.78 8.99 -46.41
C ALA A 584 3.90 10.51 -46.56
N CYS A 585 3.31 11.08 -47.61
CA CYS A 585 3.31 12.52 -47.82
C CYS A 585 2.55 13.28 -46.74
N LEU A 586 1.38 12.79 -46.32
CA LEU A 586 0.54 13.44 -45.33
C LEU A 586 1.11 13.33 -43.91
N SER A 587 1.54 12.13 -43.53
CA SER A 587 2.09 11.85 -42.19
C SER A 587 3.54 12.30 -42.02
N GLY A 588 4.27 12.43 -43.13
CA GLY A 588 5.72 12.62 -43.14
C GLY A 588 6.52 11.32 -42.96
N ASP A 589 5.87 10.16 -42.87
CA ASP A 589 6.54 8.87 -42.69
C ASP A 589 7.04 8.30 -44.03
N TYR A 590 8.26 8.67 -44.39
CA TYR A 590 8.97 8.15 -45.57
C TYR A 590 9.85 6.93 -45.26
N PHE A 591 9.50 6.13 -44.25
CA PHE A 591 10.27 4.93 -43.90
C PHE A 591 10.49 3.99 -45.10
N TYR A 592 11.70 3.44 -45.21
CA TYR A 592 12.18 2.74 -46.41
C TYR A 592 11.28 1.56 -46.79
N ALA A 593 10.73 0.83 -45.81
CA ALA A 593 9.86 -0.31 -46.05
C ALA A 593 8.53 0.06 -46.73
N HIS A 594 8.17 1.34 -46.78
CA HIS A 594 6.97 1.84 -47.44
C HIS A 594 7.30 2.60 -48.74
N MET A 595 8.46 3.25 -48.81
CA MET A 595 8.75 4.23 -49.88
C MET A 595 9.91 3.82 -50.80
N ASP A 596 10.92 3.12 -50.29
CA ASP A 596 12.10 2.72 -51.08
C ASP A 596 11.94 1.30 -51.63
N LYS A 597 11.85 1.20 -52.96
CA LYS A 597 11.67 -0.08 -53.64
C LYS A 597 12.90 -0.98 -53.53
N ILE A 598 14.10 -0.41 -53.54
CA ILE A 598 15.35 -1.17 -53.52
C ILE A 598 15.58 -1.71 -52.11
N ALA A 599 15.53 -0.84 -51.11
CA ALA A 599 15.74 -1.25 -49.73
C ALA A 599 14.64 -2.21 -49.21
N ALA A 600 13.38 -2.02 -49.61
CA ALA A 600 12.31 -2.93 -49.21
C ALA A 600 12.45 -4.34 -49.81
N ALA A 601 13.02 -4.47 -51.01
CA ALA A 601 13.28 -5.76 -51.65
C ALA A 601 14.31 -6.61 -50.89
N GLU A 602 15.23 -5.96 -50.17
CA GLU A 602 16.23 -6.60 -49.31
C GLU A 602 15.75 -6.79 -47.86
N SER A 603 14.55 -6.31 -47.54
CA SER A 603 13.96 -6.41 -46.20
C SER A 603 13.21 -7.73 -45.98
N LEU A 604 12.80 -7.99 -44.74
CA LEU A 604 11.96 -9.15 -44.37
C LEU A 604 10.63 -9.20 -45.17
N PHE A 605 10.17 -8.06 -45.69
CA PHE A 605 8.90 -7.98 -46.41
C PHE A 605 9.01 -8.27 -47.92
N GLU A 606 10.24 -8.32 -48.44
CA GLU A 606 10.61 -8.56 -49.86
C GLU A 606 10.06 -7.52 -50.87
N GLU A 607 9.21 -6.60 -50.43
CA GLU A 607 8.67 -5.49 -51.19
C GLU A 607 8.14 -4.40 -50.25
N ARG A 608 7.71 -3.28 -50.84
CA ARG A 608 7.11 -2.19 -50.05
C ARG A 608 5.73 -2.61 -49.53
N VAL A 609 5.50 -2.36 -48.26
CA VAL A 609 4.24 -2.66 -47.56
C VAL A 609 3.54 -1.38 -47.14
N ALA A 610 2.25 -1.45 -46.85
CA ALA A 610 1.50 -0.32 -46.31
C ALA A 610 1.98 0.07 -44.91
N HIS A 611 1.89 1.35 -44.57
CA HIS A 611 2.14 1.82 -43.21
C HIS A 611 1.14 1.18 -42.25
N GLY A 612 1.61 0.67 -41.11
CA GLY A 612 0.70 0.15 -40.08
C GLY A 612 -0.33 1.21 -39.64
N TYR A 613 0.11 2.45 -39.44
CA TYR A 613 -0.80 3.55 -39.09
C TYR A 613 -1.76 3.94 -40.21
N PHE A 614 -1.38 3.74 -41.47
CA PHE A 614 -2.34 3.85 -42.57
C PHE A 614 -3.41 2.77 -42.45
N VAL A 615 -3.06 1.51 -42.16
CA VAL A 615 -4.03 0.42 -41.98
C VAL A 615 -5.03 0.75 -40.86
N VAL A 616 -4.55 1.29 -39.72
CA VAL A 616 -5.43 1.73 -38.62
C VAL A 616 -6.32 2.90 -39.05
N SER A 617 -5.76 3.90 -39.75
CA SER A 617 -6.51 5.06 -40.23
C SER A 617 -7.57 4.67 -41.26
N ALA A 618 -7.23 3.78 -42.17
CA ALA A 618 -8.11 3.22 -43.17
C ALA A 618 -9.20 2.36 -42.53
N ALA A 619 -8.87 1.58 -41.49
CA ALA A 619 -9.84 0.82 -40.71
C ALA A 619 -10.84 1.75 -40.02
N ALA A 620 -10.38 2.80 -39.33
CA ALA A 620 -11.26 3.82 -38.74
C ALA A 620 -12.18 4.46 -39.78
N GLY A 621 -11.65 4.81 -40.96
CA GLY A 621 -12.47 5.31 -42.07
C GLY A 621 -13.52 4.31 -42.59
N LEU A 622 -13.39 3.02 -42.30
CA LEU A 622 -14.36 1.99 -42.69
C LEU A 622 -15.45 1.72 -41.63
N PHE A 623 -15.14 1.87 -40.34
CA PHE A 623 -16.08 1.52 -39.26
C PHE A 623 -16.66 2.71 -38.51
N VAL A 624 -16.12 3.93 -38.68
CA VAL A 624 -16.68 5.14 -38.04
C VAL A 624 -17.84 5.65 -38.87
N ASP A 625 -19.00 5.87 -38.23
CA ASP A 625 -20.12 6.57 -38.87
C ASP A 625 -19.84 8.08 -38.93
N ALA A 626 -20.02 8.68 -40.10
CA ALA A 626 -19.64 10.08 -40.35
C ALA A 626 -20.70 11.08 -39.86
N ALA A 627 -21.95 10.66 -39.70
CA ALA A 627 -23.04 11.53 -39.25
C ALA A 627 -22.97 11.74 -37.72
N PRO A 628 -23.48 12.87 -37.21
CA PRO A 628 -23.68 13.04 -35.78
C PRO A 628 -24.55 11.92 -35.22
N GLY A 629 -24.14 11.34 -34.09
CA GLY A 629 -24.81 10.22 -33.46
C GLY A 629 -24.44 10.08 -31.99
N PRO A 630 -24.80 8.97 -31.34
CA PRO A 630 -24.57 8.77 -29.91
C PRO A 630 -23.09 8.66 -29.51
N VAL A 631 -22.19 8.37 -30.44
CA VAL A 631 -20.75 8.36 -30.15
C VAL A 631 -20.25 9.80 -30.00
N ILE A 632 -19.83 10.15 -28.79
CA ILE A 632 -19.36 11.50 -28.42
C ILE A 632 -17.89 11.68 -28.84
N ALA A 633 -17.06 10.70 -28.49
CA ALA A 633 -15.62 10.77 -28.71
C ALA A 633 -15.01 9.37 -28.80
N ASN A 634 -14.13 9.17 -29.77
CA ASN A 634 -13.18 8.07 -29.78
C ASN A 634 -11.86 8.59 -29.23
N TYR A 635 -11.51 8.25 -27.99
CA TYR A 635 -10.48 8.95 -27.23
C TYR A 635 -9.28 8.07 -26.85
N GLY A 636 -9.35 6.75 -27.11
CA GLY A 636 -8.31 5.83 -26.71
C GLY A 636 -8.19 4.64 -27.65
N MET A 637 -6.98 4.09 -27.72
CA MET A 637 -6.67 2.87 -28.46
C MET A 637 -5.69 2.05 -27.63
N ASP A 638 -6.04 0.80 -27.36
CA ASP A 638 -5.25 -0.12 -26.55
C ASP A 638 -4.81 -1.33 -27.38
N ASN A 639 -3.73 -1.99 -26.94
CA ASN A 639 -3.30 -3.31 -27.43
C ASN A 639 -3.05 -3.43 -28.95
N LEU A 640 -2.69 -2.33 -29.64
CA LEU A 640 -2.40 -2.39 -31.08
C LEU A 640 -1.24 -3.31 -31.41
N ARG A 641 -1.50 -4.27 -32.29
CA ARG A 641 -0.52 -5.17 -32.88
C ARG A 641 -0.74 -5.27 -34.38
N PHE A 642 0.35 -5.16 -35.14
CA PHE A 642 0.42 -5.54 -36.55
C PHE A 642 0.93 -6.97 -36.61
N VAL A 643 0.18 -7.84 -37.28
CA VAL A 643 0.44 -9.29 -37.30
C VAL A 643 1.06 -9.66 -38.64
N GLU A 644 0.28 -9.52 -39.71
CA GLU A 644 0.74 -9.73 -41.08
C GLU A 644 0.85 -8.40 -41.85
N PRO A 645 1.83 -8.24 -42.74
CA PRO A 645 1.97 -7.04 -43.55
C PRO A 645 0.83 -6.92 -44.57
N VAL A 646 0.39 -5.69 -44.83
CA VAL A 646 -0.56 -5.39 -45.91
C VAL A 646 0.23 -4.91 -47.13
N LYS A 647 0.14 -5.64 -48.24
CA LYS A 647 0.89 -5.35 -49.46
C LYS A 647 0.10 -4.48 -50.44
N ILE A 648 0.79 -3.94 -51.45
CA ILE A 648 0.15 -3.24 -52.56
C ILE A 648 -0.77 -4.24 -53.30
N GLY A 649 -2.04 -3.90 -53.43
CA GLY A 649 -3.09 -4.75 -54.00
C GLY A 649 -3.83 -5.61 -52.98
N ASP A 650 -3.39 -5.69 -51.72
CA ASP A 650 -4.15 -6.38 -50.68
C ASP A 650 -5.43 -5.62 -50.34
N THR A 651 -6.49 -6.36 -50.05
CA THR A 651 -7.79 -5.79 -49.68
C THR A 651 -8.04 -6.04 -48.21
N ILE A 652 -8.26 -4.96 -47.45
CA ILE A 652 -8.57 -5.02 -46.03
C ILE A 652 -10.07 -4.90 -45.78
N GLN A 653 -10.53 -5.57 -44.72
CA GLN A 653 -11.89 -5.52 -44.18
C GLN A 653 -11.81 -5.51 -42.65
N VAL A 654 -12.73 -4.82 -41.99
CA VAL A 654 -12.71 -4.68 -40.53
C VAL A 654 -13.91 -5.39 -39.90
N GLU A 655 -13.64 -6.15 -38.85
CA GLU A 655 -14.63 -6.62 -37.87
C GLU A 655 -14.54 -5.71 -36.64
N LEU A 656 -15.56 -4.88 -36.42
CA LEU A 656 -15.74 -4.04 -35.23
C LEU A 656 -16.75 -4.75 -34.33
N THR A 657 -16.34 -5.21 -33.15
CA THR A 657 -17.23 -5.91 -32.21
C THR A 657 -17.32 -5.17 -30.87
N CYS A 658 -18.52 -4.91 -30.36
CA CYS A 658 -18.72 -4.31 -29.04
C CYS A 658 -18.20 -5.30 -27.97
N LYS A 659 -17.07 -4.96 -27.37
CA LYS A 659 -16.34 -5.83 -26.46
C LYS A 659 -16.87 -5.70 -25.04
N GLN A 660 -16.97 -4.47 -24.55
CA GLN A 660 -17.38 -4.21 -23.16
C GLN A 660 -18.11 -2.87 -23.09
N LYS A 661 -19.02 -2.77 -22.14
CA LYS A 661 -19.77 -1.55 -21.85
C LYS A 661 -19.64 -1.24 -20.37
N THR A 662 -19.19 -0.03 -20.04
CA THR A 662 -19.05 0.43 -18.66
C THR A 662 -19.80 1.75 -18.50
N PRO A 663 -20.93 1.80 -17.76
CA PRO A 663 -21.63 3.05 -17.53
C PRO A 663 -20.76 4.00 -16.70
N LYS A 664 -20.83 5.31 -16.96
CA LYS A 664 -20.19 6.31 -16.10
C LYS A 664 -21.23 6.95 -15.19
N GLN A 665 -20.84 7.20 -13.94
CA GLN A 665 -21.63 8.07 -13.06
C GLN A 665 -21.67 9.49 -13.62
N GLN A 666 -22.88 10.06 -13.67
CA GLN A 666 -23.08 11.44 -14.07
C GLN A 666 -22.52 12.36 -12.98
N ARG A 667 -21.44 13.08 -13.30
CA ARG A 667 -20.81 14.05 -12.39
C ARG A 667 -21.37 15.45 -12.55
N ASP A 668 -21.73 15.81 -13.78
CA ASP A 668 -22.30 17.09 -14.14
C ASP A 668 -23.73 16.88 -14.66
N PRO A 669 -24.76 17.34 -13.93
CA PRO A 669 -26.15 17.22 -14.36
C PRO A 669 -26.46 17.94 -15.69
N SER A 670 -25.63 18.90 -16.11
CA SER A 670 -25.80 19.61 -17.39
C SER A 670 -25.33 18.79 -18.60
N GLN A 671 -24.53 17.75 -18.38
CA GLN A 671 -24.08 16.85 -19.43
C GLN A 671 -25.03 15.67 -19.58
N LYS A 672 -25.25 15.24 -20.82
CA LYS A 672 -25.98 14.01 -21.08
C LYS A 672 -25.28 12.80 -20.42
N PRO A 673 -26.04 11.88 -19.80
CA PRO A 673 -25.49 10.64 -19.29
C PRO A 673 -24.78 9.86 -20.41
N HIS A 674 -23.64 9.26 -20.08
CA HIS A 674 -22.82 8.54 -21.06
C HIS A 674 -22.11 7.36 -20.40
N GLY A 675 -21.60 6.45 -21.23
CA GLY A 675 -20.76 5.33 -20.81
C GLY A 675 -19.54 5.18 -21.71
N VAL A 676 -18.62 4.32 -21.30
CA VAL A 676 -17.50 3.90 -22.13
C VAL A 676 -17.84 2.58 -22.79
N VAL A 677 -17.73 2.53 -24.12
CA VAL A 677 -17.81 1.28 -24.89
C VAL A 677 -16.42 0.98 -25.44
N VAL A 678 -15.93 -0.20 -25.09
CA VAL A 678 -14.70 -0.76 -25.64
C VAL A 678 -15.08 -1.64 -26.83
N TRP A 679 -14.38 -1.49 -27.94
CA TRP A 679 -14.60 -2.31 -29.13
C TRP A 679 -13.35 -3.10 -29.49
N ASP A 680 -13.53 -4.38 -29.79
CA ASP A 680 -12.51 -5.27 -30.35
C ASP A 680 -12.48 -5.04 -31.87
N ILE A 681 -11.32 -4.63 -32.39
CA ILE A 681 -11.08 -4.41 -33.81
C ILE A 681 -10.18 -5.51 -34.35
N LYS A 682 -10.66 -6.17 -35.41
CA LYS A 682 -9.84 -7.08 -36.22
C LYS A 682 -9.86 -6.63 -37.66
N VAL A 683 -8.70 -6.26 -38.17
CA VAL A 683 -8.50 -5.98 -39.59
C VAL A 683 -7.98 -7.25 -40.24
N LYS A 684 -8.68 -7.71 -41.28
CA LYS A 684 -8.31 -8.91 -42.04
C LYS A 684 -8.14 -8.60 -43.52
N ASN A 685 -7.34 -9.40 -44.20
CA ASN A 685 -7.16 -9.30 -45.64
C ASN A 685 -8.10 -10.24 -46.42
N GLN A 686 -8.00 -10.24 -47.75
CA GLN A 686 -8.78 -11.11 -48.64
C GLN A 686 -8.52 -12.62 -48.46
N ARG A 687 -7.42 -12.99 -47.79
CA ARG A 687 -7.07 -14.37 -47.41
C ARG A 687 -7.62 -14.74 -46.03
N ASN A 688 -8.38 -13.84 -45.40
CA ASN A 688 -8.90 -13.96 -44.03
C ASN A 688 -7.80 -14.06 -42.95
N GLU A 689 -6.60 -13.58 -43.26
CA GLU A 689 -5.49 -13.46 -42.32
C GLU A 689 -5.66 -12.17 -41.50
N LEU A 690 -5.34 -12.23 -40.21
CA LEU A 690 -5.36 -11.08 -39.32
C LEU A 690 -4.14 -10.20 -39.62
N VAL A 691 -4.36 -8.95 -40.04
CA VAL A 691 -3.26 -8.01 -40.34
C VAL A 691 -3.03 -7.02 -39.21
N ALA A 692 -4.10 -6.62 -38.52
CA ALA A 692 -4.01 -5.76 -37.33
C ALA A 692 -5.12 -6.09 -36.33
N THR A 693 -4.83 -5.99 -35.04
CA THR A 693 -5.81 -6.12 -33.96
C THR A 693 -5.55 -5.09 -32.88
N TYR A 694 -6.60 -4.51 -32.33
CA TYR A 694 -6.55 -3.49 -31.28
C TYR A 694 -7.91 -3.30 -30.64
N ASP A 695 -7.94 -2.62 -29.50
CA ASP A 695 -9.17 -2.15 -28.88
C ASP A 695 -9.32 -0.63 -29.07
N ILE A 696 -10.54 -0.14 -29.25
CA ILE A 696 -10.84 1.31 -29.21
C ILE A 696 -11.77 1.64 -28.05
N LEU A 697 -11.55 2.81 -27.43
CA LEU A 697 -12.31 3.30 -26.30
C LEU A 697 -13.15 4.50 -26.75
N THR A 698 -14.46 4.31 -26.70
CA THR A 698 -15.43 5.30 -27.16
C THR A 698 -16.31 5.76 -26.01
N LEU A 699 -16.54 7.06 -25.91
CA LEU A 699 -17.56 7.65 -25.05
C LEU A 699 -18.88 7.69 -25.84
N VAL A 700 -19.92 7.07 -25.30
CA VAL A 700 -21.21 6.93 -25.99
C VAL A 700 -22.33 7.45 -25.09
N GLU A 701 -23.18 8.33 -25.62
CA GLU A 701 -24.39 8.82 -24.97
C GLU A 701 -25.32 7.66 -24.58
N ARG A 702 -25.92 7.76 -23.40
CA ARG A 702 -26.99 6.86 -22.95
C ARG A 702 -28.32 7.31 -23.55
N GLY A 703 -29.21 6.35 -23.79
CA GLY A 703 -30.56 6.61 -24.26
C GLY A 703 -31.42 7.22 -23.14
N GLU A 704 -32.54 7.84 -23.50
CA GLU A 704 -33.59 8.13 -22.52
C GLU A 704 -34.16 6.78 -22.03
N ALA A 705 -34.20 6.61 -20.70
CA ALA A 705 -34.59 5.36 -20.05
C ALA A 705 -36.08 5.03 -20.23
#